data_AF-A0A967KJZ2-F1
#
_entry.id   AF-A0A967KJZ2-F1
#
_cell.length_a   1.000
_cell.length_b   1.000
_cell.length_c   1.000
_cell.angle_alpha   90.00
_cell.angle_beta   90.00
_cell.angle_gamma   90.00
#
_symmetry.space_group_name_H-M   'P 1'
#
loop_
_entity.id
_entity.type
_entity.pdbx_description
1 polymer ?
#
loop_
_entity_poly.entity_id
_entity_poly.type
_entity_poly.pdbx_seq_one_letter_code
_entity_poly.pdbx_strand_id
1 'polypeptide(L)'
;MNRTWIILLFLLSISFPAYGQRILYVDPAGSNIDGTTWARAFHHLQDALAIARQGDEIRVARGVYKPDRGKDATVGDRNASFRLVNGVVIKGGYGGIGYQLNPDTRNIALYASILSGDLGNNDIFELVNNTDDNSYHVVLGSNLDPTTVLDGFTIMGGDAFAAAVSNRGGGMINVASSPTIRHCIFIGNFAEDAGGGMLNDANSNPMLINCTFSGNWAANSGGGIHNSPDSKPRIINCIFWNNATNMSISNLSSQISGGNPIIRYSCLQGWTNGLGGGNIGDDPLFADPLRRDFHVRSQRGRFMVFDGGFGPAEELCVLDEQTSPCIDAGEPGIDFSSEPIPNGRRINMGAYGGTSQASASFWKMSSDGNRDLVVDVRDLKLIISHWLEALPWILAQKHSPPPTTSPTIYHVDVIKGSSNGDGLSRETAFNTIQQGIDAAQDNDTVLVWPGVYDLVYQLDFYGKAITVRSASDAAVLRAAYGYGVGVEFSSGEDSNSVLANFVITDFDIGIYVINSGVKPSSPTITNLTVVDNMHGLYVDFSDPHSTPNVSNSIFWGNSQSDISCMENQCLVSYSCIEDGYKGQGNISQDPLFANPVDEDYHLFSKQGRFWPNDGHPEYLRRLWILDKRDSPCIDAGDPKINPRNELVTGAGRINMGAYGNTPFASRSQWLLRGDVDKNGRIDLTDYAAVTENWLKVAPWLHELEGAGYYTFQLNK
;
A
#
# COMPACT_ATOMS: atom_id res chain seq x y z
N MET A 1 -8.23 53.00 -68.74
CA MET A 1 -6.92 52.33 -68.54
C MET A 1 -6.67 52.24 -67.05
N ASN A 2 -6.78 51.06 -66.45
CA ASN A 2 -6.00 50.64 -65.27
C ASN A 2 -6.32 49.16 -65.02
N ARG A 3 -5.32 48.32 -65.24
CA ARG A 3 -5.36 46.88 -64.99
C ARG A 3 -4.94 46.64 -63.53
N THR A 4 -5.85 46.09 -62.74
CA THR A 4 -5.56 45.57 -61.40
C THR A 4 -4.91 44.20 -61.55
N TRP A 5 -3.67 44.06 -61.08
CA TRP A 5 -2.99 42.77 -60.94
C TRP A 5 -3.20 42.28 -59.51
N ILE A 6 -3.87 41.14 -59.35
CA ILE A 6 -3.93 40.39 -58.08
C ILE A 6 -2.73 39.45 -58.10
N ILE A 7 -1.76 39.68 -57.20
CA ILE A 7 -0.65 38.77 -56.94
C ILE A 7 -1.14 37.76 -55.90
N LEU A 8 -1.34 36.51 -56.33
CA LEU A 8 -1.50 35.37 -55.43
C LEU A 8 -0.12 34.98 -54.86
N LEU A 9 0.10 35.29 -53.59
CA LEU A 9 1.21 34.75 -52.80
C LEU A 9 0.85 33.32 -52.38
N PHE A 10 1.44 32.33 -53.07
CA PHE A 10 1.48 30.95 -52.58
C PHE A 10 2.42 30.91 -51.36
N LEU A 11 1.84 30.87 -50.17
CA LEU A 11 2.53 30.44 -48.96
C LEU A 11 2.85 28.96 -49.11
N LEU A 12 4.10 28.65 -49.48
CA LEU A 12 4.66 27.31 -49.36
C LEU A 12 4.69 26.98 -47.86
N SER A 13 3.68 26.27 -47.37
CA SER A 13 3.74 25.63 -46.06
C SER A 13 4.82 24.55 -46.13
N ILE A 14 6.01 24.86 -45.63
CA ILE A 14 7.01 23.85 -45.33
C ILE A 14 6.40 23.04 -44.18
N SER A 15 5.77 21.91 -44.49
CA SER A 15 5.37 20.95 -43.48
C SER A 15 6.66 20.36 -42.91
N PHE A 16 7.08 20.84 -41.74
CA PHE A 16 8.01 20.07 -40.93
C PHE A 16 7.36 18.69 -40.69
N PRO A 17 8.08 17.58 -40.85
CA PRO A 17 7.55 16.29 -40.44
C PRO A 17 7.18 16.42 -38.95
N ALA A 18 5.91 16.21 -38.64
CA ALA A 18 5.47 16.01 -37.27
C ALA A 18 6.16 14.73 -36.80
N TYR A 19 7.32 14.87 -36.14
CA TYR A 19 7.95 13.75 -35.47
C TYR A 19 6.95 13.28 -34.40
N GLY A 20 6.55 12.02 -34.47
CA GLY A 20 5.70 11.41 -33.45
C GLY A 20 6.36 11.55 -32.08
N GLN A 21 5.57 11.81 -31.05
CA GLN A 21 6.02 11.85 -29.66
C GLN A 21 6.84 10.60 -29.34
N ARG A 22 8.10 10.77 -28.92
CA ARG A 22 8.93 9.67 -28.45
C ARG A 22 8.85 9.59 -26.94
N ILE A 23 8.84 8.36 -26.43
CA ILE A 23 9.01 8.11 -25.00
C ILE A 23 10.43 7.60 -24.81
N LEU A 24 11.19 8.30 -23.96
CA LEU A 24 12.53 7.92 -23.54
C LEU A 24 12.47 7.32 -22.13
N TYR A 25 13.16 6.22 -21.92
CA TYR A 25 13.19 5.50 -20.65
C TYR A 25 14.55 5.66 -19.97
N VAL A 26 14.54 5.93 -18.66
CA VAL A 26 15.73 6.08 -17.82
C VAL A 26 15.61 5.16 -16.61
N ASP A 27 16.58 4.27 -16.44
CA ASP A 27 16.62 3.27 -15.39
C ASP A 27 18.07 2.80 -15.15
N PRO A 28 18.62 2.94 -13.93
CA PRO A 28 19.95 2.42 -13.58
C PRO A 28 20.10 0.91 -13.81
N ALA A 29 19.00 0.15 -13.82
CA ALA A 29 18.98 -1.29 -14.11
C ALA A 29 18.84 -1.61 -15.62
N GLY A 30 18.66 -0.61 -16.48
CA GLY A 30 18.54 -0.80 -17.93
C GLY A 30 19.84 -1.25 -18.61
N SER A 31 19.83 -1.47 -19.93
CA SER A 31 21.04 -1.87 -20.67
C SER A 31 21.89 -0.68 -21.18
N ASN A 32 21.46 0.56 -20.94
CA ASN A 32 22.13 1.80 -21.36
C ASN A 32 22.43 1.90 -22.87
N ILE A 33 21.40 1.76 -23.72
CA ILE A 33 21.59 1.76 -25.18
C ILE A 33 21.00 2.99 -25.85
N ASP A 34 19.67 3.11 -25.89
CA ASP A 34 18.98 4.16 -26.67
C ASP A 34 17.72 4.73 -26.02
N GLY A 35 17.33 4.22 -24.85
CA GLY A 35 16.17 4.70 -24.12
C GLY A 35 14.84 4.43 -24.81
N THR A 36 14.75 3.55 -25.81
CA THR A 36 13.49 3.32 -26.56
C THR A 36 12.49 2.41 -25.83
N THR A 37 12.95 1.64 -24.85
CA THR A 37 12.15 0.80 -23.97
C THR A 37 12.80 0.75 -22.59
N TRP A 38 12.09 0.30 -21.56
CA TRP A 38 12.68 0.03 -20.24
C TRP A 38 13.93 -0.88 -20.34
N ALA A 39 13.91 -1.92 -21.18
CA ALA A 39 15.06 -2.83 -21.34
C ALA A 39 16.30 -2.13 -21.90
N ARG A 40 16.07 -1.11 -22.72
CA ARG A 40 17.12 -0.32 -23.39
C ARG A 40 17.33 1.04 -22.75
N ALA A 41 16.76 1.25 -21.56
CA ALA A 41 16.75 2.52 -20.86
C ALA A 41 18.17 3.06 -20.65
N PHE A 42 18.30 4.39 -20.68
CA PHE A 42 19.53 5.07 -20.29
C PHE A 42 19.78 4.85 -18.79
N HIS A 43 21.03 4.68 -18.38
CA HIS A 43 21.37 4.64 -16.95
C HIS A 43 21.25 6.01 -16.29
N HIS A 44 21.54 7.07 -17.05
CA HIS A 44 21.62 8.42 -16.54
C HIS A 44 20.59 9.31 -17.24
N LEU A 45 19.86 10.10 -16.44
CA LEU A 45 18.87 11.05 -16.96
C LEU A 45 19.52 12.09 -17.90
N GLN A 46 20.78 12.43 -17.67
CA GLN A 46 21.54 13.36 -18.51
C GLN A 46 21.63 12.90 -19.97
N ASP A 47 21.80 11.59 -20.20
CA ASP A 47 21.90 11.02 -21.55
C ASP A 47 20.56 11.10 -22.29
N ALA A 48 19.45 10.90 -21.60
CA ALA A 48 18.11 11.09 -22.17
C ALA A 48 17.84 12.56 -22.49
N LEU A 49 18.18 13.47 -21.57
CA LEU A 49 18.06 14.92 -21.77
C LEU A 49 18.89 15.42 -22.97
N ALA A 50 20.07 14.85 -23.20
CA ALA A 50 20.94 15.24 -24.30
C ALA A 50 20.35 14.95 -25.69
N ILE A 51 19.42 13.99 -25.81
CA ILE A 51 18.80 13.60 -27.09
C ILE A 51 17.31 13.97 -27.21
N ALA A 52 16.70 14.40 -26.10
CA ALA A 52 15.31 14.78 -26.03
C ALA A 52 15.03 16.05 -26.84
N ARG A 53 13.83 16.12 -27.41
CA ARG A 53 13.37 17.23 -28.23
C ARG A 53 11.96 17.62 -27.82
N GLN A 54 11.56 18.84 -28.14
CA GLN A 54 10.21 19.34 -27.88
C GLN A 54 9.14 18.31 -28.28
N GLY A 55 8.23 18.02 -27.36
CA GLY A 55 7.15 17.03 -27.51
C GLY A 55 7.50 15.62 -26.98
N ASP A 56 8.76 15.31 -26.69
CA ASP A 56 9.15 14.03 -26.12
C ASP A 56 8.70 13.90 -24.64
N GLU A 57 8.46 12.66 -24.19
CA GLU A 57 8.27 12.30 -22.79
C GLU A 57 9.47 11.48 -22.29
N ILE A 58 10.00 11.79 -21.12
CA ILE A 58 11.02 11.00 -20.42
C ILE A 58 10.38 10.37 -19.19
N ARG A 59 10.43 9.03 -19.10
CA ARG A 59 9.98 8.24 -17.95
C ARG A 59 11.19 7.76 -17.17
N VAL A 60 11.22 8.09 -15.88
CA VAL A 60 12.36 7.83 -15.00
C VAL A 60 11.94 6.84 -13.91
N ALA A 61 12.66 5.72 -13.83
CA ALA A 61 12.43 4.70 -12.83
C ALA A 61 12.83 5.18 -11.42
N ARG A 62 12.45 4.42 -10.40
CA ARG A 62 12.99 4.53 -9.03
C ARG A 62 14.52 4.56 -9.08
N GLY A 63 15.12 5.44 -8.29
CA GLY A 63 16.57 5.51 -8.16
C GLY A 63 17.07 6.88 -7.77
N VAL A 64 18.37 6.96 -7.48
CA VAL A 64 19.08 8.21 -7.23
C VAL A 64 19.89 8.56 -8.47
N TYR A 65 19.62 9.73 -9.04
CA TYR A 65 20.25 10.23 -10.25
C TYR A 65 21.08 11.45 -9.91
N LYS A 66 22.33 11.48 -10.38
CA LYS A 66 23.27 12.58 -10.19
C LYS A 66 23.55 13.27 -11.53
N PRO A 67 23.65 14.61 -11.56
CA PRO A 67 23.84 15.35 -12.81
C PRO A 67 25.26 15.21 -13.37
N ASP A 68 26.22 14.75 -12.57
CA ASP A 68 27.62 14.54 -12.96
C ASP A 68 27.86 13.19 -13.66
N ARG A 69 26.78 12.43 -13.96
CA ARG A 69 26.83 11.13 -14.63
C ARG A 69 26.19 11.18 -16.02
N GLY A 70 26.79 10.45 -16.95
CA GLY A 70 26.39 10.43 -18.35
C GLY A 70 27.60 10.41 -19.26
N LYS A 71 27.37 10.22 -20.56
CA LYS A 71 28.41 10.13 -21.58
C LYS A 71 29.29 11.38 -21.66
N ASP A 72 28.70 12.55 -21.46
CA ASP A 72 29.36 13.86 -21.61
C ASP A 72 29.49 14.61 -20.28
N ALA A 73 29.27 13.93 -19.15
CA ALA A 73 29.35 14.51 -17.82
C ALA A 73 30.74 14.32 -17.18
N THR A 74 31.20 15.32 -16.43
CA THR A 74 32.44 15.23 -15.65
C THR A 74 32.09 14.88 -14.21
N VAL A 75 32.54 13.72 -13.74
CA VAL A 75 32.28 13.26 -12.37
C VAL A 75 32.89 14.22 -11.35
N GLY A 76 32.10 14.61 -10.34
CA GLY A 76 32.48 15.58 -9.31
C GLY A 76 32.46 17.05 -9.76
N ASP A 77 32.00 17.36 -10.98
CA ASP A 77 31.80 18.76 -11.40
C ASP A 77 30.58 19.36 -10.71
N ARG A 78 30.81 20.28 -9.76
CA ARG A 78 29.74 21.00 -9.05
C ARG A 78 28.85 21.86 -9.96
N ASN A 79 29.30 22.18 -11.18
CA ASN A 79 28.48 22.90 -12.16
C ASN A 79 27.54 21.99 -12.95
N ALA A 80 27.59 20.67 -12.72
CA ALA A 80 26.67 19.74 -13.32
C ALA A 80 25.25 19.97 -12.79
N SER A 81 24.28 20.03 -13.71
CA SER A 81 22.85 20.15 -13.39
C SER A 81 22.03 19.35 -14.39
N PHE A 82 20.86 18.88 -13.96
CA PHE A 82 19.85 18.39 -14.88
C PHE A 82 19.25 19.59 -15.63
N ARG A 83 19.74 19.82 -16.85
CA ARG A 83 19.28 20.91 -17.71
C ARG A 83 18.00 20.48 -18.42
N LEU A 84 16.88 21.10 -18.07
CA LEU A 84 15.60 20.79 -18.69
C LEU A 84 15.58 21.27 -20.15
N VAL A 85 14.83 20.54 -20.98
CA VAL A 85 14.70 20.83 -22.42
C VAL A 85 13.30 21.40 -22.69
N ASN A 86 13.23 22.48 -23.46
CA ASN A 86 11.95 23.15 -23.70
C ASN A 86 10.92 22.22 -24.36
N GLY A 87 9.73 22.15 -23.75
CA GLY A 87 8.60 21.35 -24.19
C GLY A 87 8.76 19.84 -24.05
N VAL A 88 9.69 19.39 -23.21
CA VAL A 88 9.83 17.97 -22.82
C VAL A 88 9.08 17.73 -21.51
N VAL A 89 8.36 16.61 -21.45
CA VAL A 89 7.67 16.14 -20.24
C VAL A 89 8.54 15.11 -19.54
N ILE A 90 8.92 15.34 -18.29
CA ILE A 90 9.80 14.45 -17.52
C ILE A 90 9.03 13.97 -16.29
N LYS A 91 8.84 12.66 -16.17
CA LYS A 91 8.03 12.02 -15.13
C LYS A 91 8.86 11.00 -14.36
N GLY A 92 9.00 11.21 -13.06
CA GLY A 92 9.54 10.25 -12.10
C GLY A 92 8.43 9.37 -11.52
N GLY A 93 8.81 8.42 -10.67
CA GLY A 93 7.86 7.56 -9.97
C GLY A 93 7.54 6.26 -10.69
N TYR A 94 8.35 5.78 -11.64
CA TYR A 94 8.09 4.52 -12.35
C TYR A 94 8.80 3.32 -11.71
N GLY A 95 8.17 2.15 -11.74
CA GLY A 95 8.76 0.92 -11.23
C GLY A 95 10.09 0.54 -11.90
N GLY A 96 10.20 0.73 -13.22
CA GLY A 96 11.38 0.30 -13.97
C GLY A 96 11.57 -1.22 -13.96
N ILE A 97 12.71 -1.69 -14.46
CA ILE A 97 13.05 -3.11 -14.51
C ILE A 97 13.51 -3.57 -13.14
N GLY A 98 12.83 -4.58 -12.60
CA GLY A 98 13.26 -5.27 -11.38
C GLY A 98 12.38 -5.05 -10.16
N TYR A 99 11.33 -4.22 -10.23
CA TYR A 99 10.46 -3.93 -9.08
C TYR A 99 8.99 -4.37 -9.22
N GLN A 100 8.46 -4.57 -10.44
CA GLN A 100 7.09 -5.08 -10.68
C GLN A 100 6.98 -5.88 -11.98
N LEU A 101 5.86 -6.60 -12.15
CA LEU A 101 5.48 -7.27 -13.40
C LEU A 101 5.27 -6.26 -14.56
N ASN A 102 4.90 -5.01 -14.24
CA ASN A 102 4.73 -3.92 -15.20
C ASN A 102 5.68 -2.75 -14.88
N PRO A 103 6.76 -2.54 -15.66
CA PRO A 103 7.70 -1.44 -15.41
C PRO A 103 7.11 -0.05 -15.65
N ASP A 104 5.97 0.06 -16.37
CA ASP A 104 5.24 1.31 -16.58
C ASP A 104 4.30 1.70 -15.43
N THR A 105 4.20 0.90 -14.36
CA THR A 105 3.44 1.30 -13.17
C THR A 105 4.07 2.55 -12.55
N ARG A 106 3.27 3.60 -12.38
CA ARG A 106 3.70 4.87 -11.78
C ARG A 106 3.11 5.04 -10.39
N ASN A 107 3.96 5.13 -9.38
CA ASN A 107 3.63 5.44 -7.99
C ASN A 107 4.77 6.30 -7.43
N ILE A 108 4.53 7.59 -7.23
CA ILE A 108 5.58 8.56 -6.86
C ILE A 108 6.08 8.39 -5.42
N ALA A 109 5.28 7.80 -4.54
CA ALA A 109 5.66 7.51 -3.17
C ALA A 109 6.56 6.26 -3.12
N LEU A 110 6.16 5.21 -3.82
CA LEU A 110 6.85 3.93 -3.82
C LEU A 110 8.12 3.92 -4.70
N TYR A 111 8.04 4.49 -5.89
CA TYR A 111 9.12 4.46 -6.87
C TYR A 111 9.86 5.78 -6.93
N ALA A 112 10.25 6.30 -5.77
CA ALA A 112 10.91 7.59 -5.64
C ALA A 112 12.08 7.74 -6.65
N SER A 113 11.93 8.70 -7.56
CA SER A 113 12.99 9.14 -8.47
C SER A 113 13.63 10.39 -7.86
N ILE A 114 14.86 10.25 -7.39
CA ILE A 114 15.58 11.28 -6.64
C ILE A 114 16.60 11.93 -7.57
N LEU A 115 16.48 13.24 -7.78
CA LEU A 115 17.52 14.07 -8.38
C LEU A 115 18.38 14.60 -7.25
N SER A 116 19.61 14.11 -7.14
CA SER A 116 20.51 14.40 -6.04
C SER A 116 21.69 15.26 -6.50
N GLY A 117 21.94 16.35 -5.77
CA GLY A 117 23.15 17.16 -5.88
C GLY A 117 24.33 16.60 -5.08
N ASP A 118 24.12 15.67 -4.15
CA ASP A 118 25.20 14.94 -3.46
C ASP A 118 25.95 14.08 -4.48
N LEU A 119 27.14 14.51 -4.91
CA LEU A 119 27.90 13.89 -5.98
C LEU A 119 28.73 12.69 -5.48
N GLY A 120 29.20 12.73 -4.24
CA GLY A 120 30.07 11.75 -3.61
C GLY A 120 29.39 10.66 -2.78
N ASN A 121 28.08 10.77 -2.51
CA ASN A 121 27.32 9.90 -1.59
C ASN A 121 27.85 9.94 -0.14
N ASN A 122 28.39 11.06 0.29
CA ASN A 122 28.98 11.22 1.61
C ASN A 122 28.08 11.96 2.58
N ASP A 123 26.95 12.48 2.11
CA ASP A 123 26.05 13.27 2.93
C ASP A 123 25.03 12.35 3.60
N ILE A 124 24.98 12.41 4.94
CA ILE A 124 23.87 11.84 5.68
C ILE A 124 22.74 12.88 5.77
N PHE A 125 21.53 12.48 5.43
CA PHE A 125 20.36 13.37 5.28
C PHE A 125 20.11 14.31 6.48
N GLU A 126 20.51 13.92 7.70
CA GLU A 126 20.29 14.67 8.94
C GLU A 126 21.46 15.59 9.33
N LEU A 127 22.66 15.36 8.80
CA LEU A 127 23.84 16.16 9.09
C LEU A 127 24.42 16.57 7.75
N VAL A 128 24.21 17.83 7.36
CA VAL A 128 24.86 18.47 6.21
C VAL A 128 26.36 18.52 6.50
N ASN A 129 27.03 17.38 6.37
CA ASN A 129 28.43 17.19 6.64
C ASN A 129 29.10 16.88 5.30
N ASN A 130 30.07 17.71 4.92
CA ASN A 130 30.86 17.52 3.70
C ASN A 130 30.13 17.80 2.37
N THR A 131 29.32 18.86 2.27
CA THR A 131 28.67 19.28 1.00
C THR A 131 29.61 19.92 -0.01
N ASP A 132 30.92 19.91 0.23
CA ASP A 132 31.90 20.62 -0.59
C ASP A 132 31.97 20.06 -2.03
N ASP A 133 31.46 18.85 -2.26
CA ASP A 133 31.36 18.22 -3.58
C ASP A 133 29.98 18.33 -4.24
N ASN A 134 28.99 18.91 -3.56
CA ASN A 134 27.61 18.96 -4.05
C ASN A 134 27.43 19.89 -5.25
N SER A 135 26.51 19.52 -6.14
CA SER A 135 26.12 20.38 -7.27
C SER A 135 25.56 21.71 -6.77
N TYR A 136 25.95 22.81 -7.41
CA TYR A 136 25.41 24.14 -7.06
C TYR A 136 23.91 24.22 -7.30
N HIS A 137 23.46 23.67 -8.43
CA HIS A 137 22.05 23.60 -8.80
C HIS A 137 21.74 22.18 -9.22
N VAL A 138 20.80 21.51 -8.56
CA VAL A 138 20.40 20.15 -8.98
C VAL A 138 19.70 20.21 -10.34
N VAL A 139 18.78 21.15 -10.51
CA VAL A 139 17.99 21.36 -11.74
C VAL A 139 18.19 22.76 -12.30
N LEU A 140 18.35 22.87 -13.62
CA LEU A 140 18.50 24.15 -14.31
C LEU A 140 17.47 24.29 -15.43
N GLY A 141 16.67 25.35 -15.35
CA GLY A 141 15.76 25.80 -16.40
C GLY A 141 16.27 27.06 -17.08
N SER A 142 16.36 27.03 -18.41
CA SER A 142 16.75 28.18 -19.23
C SER A 142 15.86 28.27 -20.47
N ASN A 143 15.18 29.40 -20.67
CA ASN A 143 14.28 29.65 -21.79
C ASN A 143 13.17 28.58 -21.95
N LEU A 144 12.57 28.15 -20.84
CA LEU A 144 11.49 27.16 -20.84
C LEU A 144 10.10 27.81 -20.90
N ASP A 145 9.18 27.18 -21.61
CA ASP A 145 7.76 27.51 -21.60
C ASP A 145 6.95 26.48 -20.76
N PRO A 146 5.65 26.75 -20.49
CA PRO A 146 4.82 25.89 -19.64
C PRO A 146 4.57 24.47 -20.14
N THR A 147 4.92 24.17 -21.40
CA THR A 147 4.85 22.80 -21.95
C THR A 147 5.99 21.91 -21.46
N THR A 148 7.04 22.51 -20.88
CA THR A 148 8.07 21.76 -20.14
C THR A 148 7.52 21.34 -18.80
N VAL A 149 7.48 20.04 -18.51
CA VAL A 149 6.88 19.48 -17.29
C VAL A 149 7.90 18.69 -16.51
N LEU A 150 8.01 18.94 -15.20
CA LEU A 150 8.72 18.09 -14.24
C LEU A 150 7.72 17.54 -13.22
N ASP A 151 7.58 16.22 -13.13
CA ASP A 151 6.48 15.57 -12.41
C ASP A 151 6.93 14.37 -11.57
N GLY A 152 6.74 14.42 -10.25
CA GLY A 152 6.95 13.27 -9.36
C GLY A 152 8.41 13.00 -9.00
N PHE A 153 9.21 14.04 -8.77
CA PHE A 153 10.61 13.92 -8.37
C PHE A 153 10.87 14.47 -6.97
N THR A 154 11.79 13.84 -6.25
CA THR A 154 12.44 14.44 -5.08
C THR A 154 13.73 15.11 -5.52
N ILE A 155 13.95 16.38 -5.15
CA ILE A 155 15.08 17.21 -5.53
C ILE A 155 15.81 17.63 -4.24
N MET A 156 17.04 17.15 -4.07
CA MET A 156 17.80 17.34 -2.83
C MET A 156 19.31 17.47 -3.06
N GLY A 157 20.03 17.91 -2.03
CA GLY A 157 21.51 17.93 -2.03
C GLY A 157 22.12 19.03 -2.90
N GLY A 158 21.34 20.02 -3.34
CA GLY A 158 21.90 21.21 -3.97
C GLY A 158 22.58 22.11 -2.94
N ASP A 159 23.80 22.57 -3.24
CA ASP A 159 24.59 23.44 -2.36
C ASP A 159 25.17 24.61 -3.16
N ALA A 160 24.39 25.68 -3.28
CA ALA A 160 24.79 26.93 -3.94
C ALA A 160 25.66 27.80 -3.00
N PHE A 161 26.82 27.26 -2.56
CA PHE A 161 27.84 27.95 -1.77
C PHE A 161 29.07 28.25 -2.66
N ALA A 162 29.12 29.45 -3.26
CA ALA A 162 30.22 29.86 -4.13
C ALA A 162 30.39 31.37 -4.25
N ALA A 163 31.60 31.85 -3.93
CA ALA A 163 31.96 33.26 -3.84
C ALA A 163 31.95 34.10 -5.15
N ALA A 164 31.42 33.61 -6.29
CA ALA A 164 31.50 34.38 -7.54
C ALA A 164 30.36 34.30 -8.58
N VAL A 165 29.56 33.23 -8.72
CA VAL A 165 28.55 33.17 -9.82
C VAL A 165 27.30 32.31 -9.59
N SER A 166 27.28 31.42 -8.60
CA SER A 166 26.23 30.38 -8.47
C SER A 166 25.72 30.24 -7.02
N ASN A 167 25.52 31.36 -6.32
CA ASN A 167 25.17 31.37 -4.90
C ASN A 167 23.65 31.42 -4.59
N ARG A 168 22.80 31.13 -5.59
CA ARG A 168 21.33 31.18 -5.50
C ARG A 168 20.70 29.98 -6.19
N GLY A 169 19.58 29.45 -5.68
CA GLY A 169 18.84 28.38 -6.37
C GLY A 169 19.46 26.99 -6.17
N GLY A 170 19.63 26.52 -4.93
CA GLY A 170 20.29 25.24 -4.64
C GLY A 170 19.59 24.04 -5.29
N GLY A 171 18.28 23.89 -5.05
CA GLY A 171 17.50 22.80 -5.65
C GLY A 171 17.24 23.03 -7.14
N MET A 172 16.73 24.22 -7.51
CA MET A 172 16.45 24.57 -8.90
C MET A 172 16.67 26.05 -9.19
N ILE A 173 17.25 26.35 -10.35
CA ILE A 173 17.33 27.71 -10.88
C ILE A 173 16.56 27.83 -12.19
N ASN A 174 15.69 28.82 -12.29
CA ASN A 174 14.94 29.19 -13.49
C ASN A 174 15.41 30.56 -13.99
N VAL A 175 15.86 30.63 -15.25
CA VAL A 175 16.25 31.87 -15.91
C VAL A 175 15.42 32.03 -17.19
N ALA A 176 14.67 33.12 -17.29
CA ALA A 176 13.73 33.36 -18.39
C ALA A 176 12.83 32.14 -18.70
N SER A 177 12.34 31.48 -17.65
CA SER A 177 11.72 30.15 -17.74
C SER A 177 10.39 30.09 -16.99
N SER A 178 9.40 29.42 -17.58
CA SER A 178 8.05 29.25 -17.02
C SER A 178 7.57 27.78 -17.07
N PRO A 179 8.35 26.80 -16.60
CA PRO A 179 7.96 25.39 -16.64
C PRO A 179 6.77 25.08 -15.71
N THR A 180 6.11 23.95 -15.96
CA THR A 180 5.13 23.37 -15.04
C THR A 180 5.82 22.33 -14.15
N ILE A 181 5.75 22.51 -12.83
CA ILE A 181 6.37 21.62 -11.84
C ILE A 181 5.24 21.06 -10.97
N ARG A 182 5.13 19.74 -10.85
CA ARG A 182 4.06 19.12 -10.07
C ARG A 182 4.44 17.85 -9.36
N HIS A 183 3.81 17.56 -8.22
CA HIS A 183 4.11 16.38 -7.39
C HIS A 183 5.59 16.25 -7.02
N CYS A 184 6.31 17.37 -6.97
CA CYS A 184 7.73 17.42 -6.66
C CYS A 184 7.98 17.78 -5.20
N ILE A 185 9.03 17.19 -4.63
CA ILE A 185 9.49 17.43 -3.26
C ILE A 185 10.88 18.08 -3.34
N PHE A 186 11.02 19.30 -2.83
CA PHE A 186 12.30 20.00 -2.69
C PHE A 186 12.73 19.97 -1.23
N ILE A 187 13.81 19.26 -0.94
CA ILE A 187 14.25 19.05 0.46
C ILE A 187 15.74 19.20 0.67
N GLY A 188 16.10 19.82 1.79
CA GLY A 188 17.50 19.91 2.22
C GLY A 188 18.42 20.62 1.23
N ASN A 189 17.90 21.54 0.41
CA ASN A 189 18.72 22.31 -0.52
C ASN A 189 19.18 23.62 0.13
N PHE A 190 20.40 24.04 -0.22
CA PHE A 190 21.09 25.16 0.37
C PHE A 190 21.46 26.22 -0.68
N ALA A 191 21.35 27.50 -0.32
CA ALA A 191 21.93 28.61 -1.06
C ALA A 191 22.58 29.65 -0.14
N GLU A 192 23.76 30.15 -0.51
CA GLU A 192 24.45 31.17 0.28
C GLU A 192 23.73 32.53 0.22
N ASP A 193 22.99 32.86 -0.84
CA ASP A 193 22.25 34.12 -0.94
C ASP A 193 20.73 33.92 -0.86
N ALA A 194 20.13 33.34 -1.90
CA ALA A 194 18.68 33.28 -2.00
C ALA A 194 18.15 32.05 -2.73
N GLY A 195 16.93 31.60 -2.37
CA GLY A 195 16.26 30.51 -3.06
C GLY A 195 16.89 29.15 -2.79
N GLY A 196 16.91 28.69 -1.54
CA GLY A 196 17.51 27.40 -1.18
C GLY A 196 16.90 26.25 -1.99
N GLY A 197 15.58 26.16 -1.99
CA GLY A 197 14.83 25.22 -2.82
C GLY A 197 14.77 25.65 -4.30
N MET A 198 14.41 26.91 -4.57
CA MET A 198 14.28 27.42 -5.94
C MET A 198 14.56 28.91 -6.09
N LEU A 199 15.21 29.30 -7.19
CA LEU A 199 15.34 30.68 -7.66
C LEU A 199 14.59 30.87 -8.98
N ASN A 200 13.81 31.95 -9.08
CA ASN A 200 13.16 32.39 -10.32
C ASN A 200 13.65 33.78 -10.74
N ASP A 201 14.44 33.82 -11.81
CA ASP A 201 15.12 35.03 -12.29
C ASP A 201 14.77 35.39 -13.74
N ALA A 202 14.97 36.66 -14.11
CA ALA A 202 14.74 37.19 -15.45
C ALA A 202 13.31 36.90 -15.99
N ASN A 203 12.29 37.39 -15.28
CA ASN A 203 10.87 37.20 -15.63
C ASN A 203 10.47 35.72 -15.75
N SER A 204 10.94 34.89 -14.81
CA SER A 204 10.57 33.47 -14.72
C SER A 204 9.25 33.29 -13.98
N ASN A 205 8.28 32.62 -14.61
CA ASN A 205 6.92 32.48 -14.08
C ASN A 205 6.47 31.01 -14.03
N PRO A 206 7.18 30.11 -13.30
CA PRO A 206 6.81 28.70 -13.24
C PRO A 206 5.42 28.50 -12.59
N MET A 207 4.78 27.41 -12.97
CA MET A 207 3.53 26.93 -12.36
C MET A 207 3.84 25.74 -11.46
N LEU A 208 3.67 25.90 -10.16
CA LEU A 208 3.86 24.87 -9.14
C LEU A 208 2.50 24.35 -8.68
N ILE A 209 2.30 23.04 -8.77
CA ILE A 209 1.04 22.36 -8.44
C ILE A 209 1.34 21.15 -7.57
N ASN A 210 0.73 21.04 -6.39
CA ASN A 210 0.95 19.87 -5.54
C ASN A 210 2.44 19.64 -5.30
N CYS A 211 3.19 20.66 -4.85
CA CYS A 211 4.61 20.52 -4.53
C CYS A 211 4.84 20.67 -3.03
N THR A 212 5.89 20.05 -2.50
CA THR A 212 6.31 20.23 -1.11
C THR A 212 7.74 20.79 -1.07
N PHE A 213 7.95 21.89 -0.37
CA PHE A 213 9.26 22.47 -0.07
C PHE A 213 9.49 22.40 1.42
N SER A 214 10.48 21.61 1.86
CA SER A 214 10.75 21.49 3.29
C SER A 214 12.23 21.37 3.64
N GLY A 215 12.64 22.02 4.73
CA GLY A 215 14.02 21.96 5.20
C GLY A 215 15.02 22.61 4.23
N ASN A 216 14.58 23.47 3.31
CA ASN A 216 15.49 24.20 2.44
C ASN A 216 15.95 25.49 3.13
N TRP A 217 17.19 25.89 2.86
CA TRP A 217 17.85 26.97 3.57
C TRP A 217 18.50 27.96 2.60
N ALA A 218 18.38 29.25 2.90
CA ALA A 218 19.13 30.29 2.22
C ALA A 218 19.66 31.32 3.22
N ALA A 219 20.88 31.81 3.10
CA ALA A 219 21.41 32.70 4.14
C ALA A 219 20.60 34.01 4.23
N ASN A 220 20.20 34.60 3.10
CA ASN A 220 19.53 35.91 3.08
C ASN A 220 18.01 35.82 2.89
N SER A 221 17.51 35.18 1.82
CA SER A 221 16.07 35.24 1.55
C SER A 221 15.51 34.02 0.83
N GLY A 222 14.27 33.65 1.18
CA GLY A 222 13.55 32.58 0.48
C GLY A 222 14.26 31.23 0.58
N GLY A 223 14.38 30.68 1.78
CA GLY A 223 14.86 29.31 1.97
C GLY A 223 14.10 28.33 1.07
N GLY A 224 12.78 28.48 0.94
CA GLY A 224 11.99 27.75 -0.05
C GLY A 224 12.18 28.31 -1.46
N ILE A 225 11.62 29.50 -1.74
CA ILE A 225 11.69 30.15 -3.07
C ILE A 225 12.13 31.61 -2.96
N HIS A 226 12.99 32.04 -3.87
CA HIS A 226 13.25 33.46 -4.15
C HIS A 226 12.84 33.83 -5.58
N ASN A 227 12.16 34.96 -5.72
CA ASN A 227 11.74 35.50 -7.02
C ASN A 227 12.34 36.89 -7.25
N SER A 228 12.94 37.09 -8.42
CA SER A 228 13.33 38.42 -8.88
C SER A 228 12.11 39.34 -9.00
N PRO A 229 12.28 40.67 -8.92
CA PRO A 229 11.16 41.63 -8.87
C PRO A 229 10.14 41.53 -10.02
N ASP A 230 10.56 41.03 -11.18
CA ASP A 230 9.76 40.84 -12.38
C ASP A 230 9.11 39.45 -12.50
N SER A 231 9.51 38.49 -11.66
CA SER A 231 8.99 37.12 -11.62
C SER A 231 7.70 37.00 -10.80
N LYS A 232 6.73 36.24 -11.33
CA LYS A 232 5.37 36.05 -10.80
C LYS A 232 4.94 34.58 -10.90
N PRO A 233 5.57 33.66 -10.16
CA PRO A 233 5.20 32.25 -10.22
C PRO A 233 3.76 32.05 -9.72
N ARG A 234 3.13 30.98 -10.19
CA ARG A 234 1.80 30.53 -9.73
C ARG A 234 1.97 29.31 -8.86
N ILE A 235 1.45 29.36 -7.63
CA ILE A 235 1.67 28.34 -6.60
C ILE A 235 0.30 27.90 -6.09
N ILE A 236 -0.02 26.63 -6.31
CA ILE A 236 -1.35 26.06 -6.07
C ILE A 236 -1.19 24.71 -5.38
N ASN A 237 -1.92 24.48 -4.28
CA ASN A 237 -1.92 23.20 -3.56
C ASN A 237 -0.53 22.77 -3.06
N CYS A 238 0.35 23.72 -2.78
CA CYS A 238 1.70 23.42 -2.34
C CYS A 238 1.82 23.49 -0.80
N ILE A 239 2.83 22.83 -0.25
CA ILE A 239 3.21 22.96 1.16
C ILE A 239 4.62 23.53 1.26
N PHE A 240 4.79 24.60 2.02
CA PHE A 240 6.09 25.20 2.37
C PHE A 240 6.25 25.18 3.89
N TRP A 241 7.15 24.34 4.38
CA TRP A 241 7.29 24.13 5.82
C TRP A 241 8.73 23.88 6.23
N ASN A 242 9.15 24.47 7.35
CA ASN A 242 10.51 24.34 7.88
C ASN A 242 11.60 24.80 6.90
N ASN A 243 11.28 25.71 5.96
CA ASN A 243 12.31 26.42 5.20
C ASN A 243 12.81 27.61 6.03
N ALA A 244 14.10 27.91 5.94
CA ALA A 244 14.77 28.83 6.86
C ALA A 244 15.73 29.81 6.17
N THR A 245 16.02 30.90 6.88
CA THR A 245 17.09 31.85 6.55
C THR A 245 17.86 32.25 7.80
N ASN A 246 19.04 32.87 7.67
CA ASN A 246 19.78 33.38 8.84
C ASN A 246 19.03 34.50 9.57
N MET A 247 18.18 35.24 8.84
CA MET A 247 17.42 36.35 9.39
C MET A 247 16.10 35.92 10.06
N SER A 248 15.62 34.70 9.80
CA SER A 248 14.45 34.14 10.50
C SER A 248 14.30 32.64 10.28
N ILE A 249 14.12 31.94 11.39
CA ILE A 249 13.61 30.58 11.41
C ILE A 249 12.10 30.67 11.22
N SER A 250 11.52 29.93 10.27
CA SER A 250 10.08 29.64 10.22
C SER A 250 9.08 30.80 9.99
N ASN A 251 9.48 31.92 9.36
CA ASN A 251 8.53 32.97 8.94
C ASN A 251 8.11 32.82 7.46
N LEU A 252 7.07 33.56 7.04
CA LEU A 252 6.55 33.51 5.67
C LEU A 252 7.61 33.89 4.62
N SER A 253 8.45 34.88 4.89
CA SER A 253 9.53 35.31 3.98
C SER A 253 10.64 34.27 3.81
N SER A 254 10.81 33.35 4.77
CA SER A 254 11.70 32.19 4.62
C SER A 254 11.07 31.12 3.72
N GLN A 255 9.75 31.07 3.59
CA GLN A 255 9.07 30.14 2.68
C GLN A 255 9.17 30.64 1.23
N ILE A 256 8.74 31.89 0.99
CA ILE A 256 8.73 32.51 -0.33
C ILE A 256 9.09 33.98 -0.17
N SER A 257 10.03 34.46 -0.97
CA SER A 257 10.48 35.86 -0.97
C SER A 257 10.54 36.45 -2.39
N GLY A 258 10.44 37.78 -2.46
CA GLY A 258 10.58 38.54 -3.70
C GLY A 258 9.44 38.33 -4.71
N GLY A 259 9.50 39.10 -5.81
CA GLY A 259 8.51 39.07 -6.89
C GLY A 259 7.07 39.41 -6.44
N ASN A 260 6.10 38.97 -7.23
CA ASN A 260 4.67 39.03 -6.88
C ASN A 260 3.97 37.69 -7.20
N PRO A 261 4.24 36.63 -6.41
CA PRO A 261 3.71 35.31 -6.66
C PRO A 261 2.19 35.26 -6.44
N ILE A 262 1.49 34.46 -7.25
CA ILE A 262 0.07 34.17 -7.04
C ILE A 262 -0.02 32.85 -6.28
N ILE A 263 -0.36 32.92 -4.99
CA ILE A 263 -0.41 31.76 -4.09
C ILE A 263 -1.86 31.50 -3.70
N ARG A 264 -2.35 30.29 -3.97
CA ARG A 264 -3.72 29.86 -3.62
C ARG A 264 -3.72 28.44 -3.10
N TYR A 265 -4.68 28.16 -2.22
CA TYR A 265 -4.92 26.83 -1.67
C TYR A 265 -3.63 26.10 -1.25
N SER A 266 -2.71 26.81 -0.62
CA SER A 266 -1.40 26.29 -0.23
C SER A 266 -1.18 26.46 1.27
N CYS A 267 -0.34 25.61 1.85
CA CYS A 267 0.04 25.65 3.26
C CYS A 267 1.42 26.28 3.41
N LEU A 268 1.53 27.38 4.16
CA LEU A 268 2.79 28.13 4.32
C LEU A 268 3.06 28.45 5.78
N GLN A 269 4.22 28.01 6.27
CA GLN A 269 4.65 28.34 7.63
C GLN A 269 4.75 29.86 7.84
N GLY A 270 4.20 30.33 8.96
CA GLY A 270 4.20 31.76 9.30
C GLY A 270 3.18 32.59 8.52
N TRP A 271 2.26 31.96 7.78
CA TRP A 271 1.13 32.66 7.16
C TRP A 271 0.11 33.10 8.22
N THR A 272 -0.07 34.42 8.37
CA THR A 272 -0.93 35.03 9.40
C THR A 272 -2.19 35.70 8.83
N ASN A 273 -2.64 35.26 7.64
CA ASN A 273 -3.79 35.77 6.89
C ASN A 273 -3.66 37.23 6.41
N GLY A 274 -3.24 37.40 5.15
CA GLY A 274 -3.17 38.72 4.50
C GLY A 274 -3.73 38.81 3.08
N LEU A 275 -3.97 37.69 2.38
CA LEU A 275 -4.51 37.69 1.01
C LEU A 275 -5.46 36.50 0.86
N GLY A 276 -6.71 36.74 0.45
CA GLY A 276 -7.68 35.66 0.18
C GLY A 276 -7.15 34.63 -0.84
N GLY A 277 -7.79 33.47 -0.91
CA GLY A 277 -7.41 32.41 -1.87
C GLY A 277 -7.24 31.01 -1.28
N GLY A 278 -7.72 30.75 -0.05
CA GLY A 278 -7.77 29.40 0.54
C GLY A 278 -6.46 28.86 1.11
N ASN A 279 -5.46 29.73 1.32
CA ASN A 279 -4.19 29.37 1.96
C ASN A 279 -4.35 29.16 3.47
N ILE A 280 -3.51 28.31 4.04
CA ILE A 280 -3.48 28.00 5.48
C ILE A 280 -2.05 28.16 6.02
N GLY A 281 -1.93 28.45 7.32
CA GLY A 281 -0.66 28.62 8.02
C GLY A 281 -0.43 27.61 9.15
N ASP A 282 -1.37 26.70 9.35
CA ASP A 282 -1.31 25.65 10.37
C ASP A 282 -0.28 24.58 9.99
N ASP A 283 0.21 23.85 10.99
CA ASP A 283 1.18 22.76 10.77
C ASP A 283 0.61 21.71 9.81
N PRO A 284 1.31 21.38 8.69
CA PRO A 284 0.87 20.35 7.76
C PRO A 284 0.88 18.95 8.36
N LEU A 285 1.45 18.75 9.56
CA LEU A 285 1.55 17.48 10.26
C LEU A 285 2.12 16.39 9.35
N PHE A 286 3.35 16.57 8.86
CA PHE A 286 4.02 15.52 8.11
C PHE A 286 4.21 14.26 8.95
N ALA A 287 4.12 13.09 8.32
CA ALA A 287 4.24 11.79 8.94
C ALA A 287 5.61 11.60 9.62
N ASP A 288 6.67 11.53 8.81
CA ASP A 288 8.06 11.39 9.24
C ASP A 288 9.00 12.09 8.24
N PRO A 289 9.12 13.43 8.30
CA PRO A 289 9.96 14.17 7.38
C PRO A 289 11.46 13.85 7.51
N LEU A 290 11.91 13.30 8.65
CA LEU A 290 13.30 12.86 8.84
C LEU A 290 13.62 11.62 8.01
N ARG A 291 12.63 10.75 7.81
CA ARG A 291 12.71 9.61 6.87
C ARG A 291 12.13 9.91 5.49
N ARG A 292 11.99 11.20 5.14
CA ARG A 292 11.48 11.68 3.83
C ARG A 292 10.02 11.30 3.55
N ASP A 293 9.26 10.93 4.57
CA ASP A 293 7.82 10.70 4.48
C ASP A 293 7.06 12.02 4.66
N PHE A 294 6.85 12.69 3.53
CA PHE A 294 6.09 13.95 3.44
C PHE A 294 4.58 13.74 3.22
N HIS A 295 4.04 12.54 3.45
CA HIS A 295 2.60 12.39 3.54
C HIS A 295 2.11 13.18 4.75
N VAL A 296 0.94 13.79 4.61
CA VAL A 296 0.28 14.50 5.71
C VAL A 296 -0.44 13.47 6.60
N ARG A 297 -0.33 13.62 7.92
CA ARG A 297 -0.90 12.66 8.88
C ARG A 297 -2.42 12.57 8.75
N SER A 298 -2.94 11.36 8.89
CA SER A 298 -4.37 11.10 8.85
C SER A 298 -4.79 10.03 9.84
N GLN A 299 -5.79 10.35 10.66
CA GLN A 299 -6.49 9.35 11.49
C GLN A 299 -7.32 8.36 10.67
N ARG A 300 -7.38 8.52 9.35
CA ARG A 300 -8.18 7.71 8.42
C ARG A 300 -7.33 6.82 7.52
N GLY A 301 -6.02 7.08 7.49
CA GLY A 301 -5.07 6.31 6.70
C GLY A 301 -4.21 7.20 5.84
N ARG A 302 -2.92 6.89 5.77
CA ARG A 302 -1.99 7.43 4.79
C ARG A 302 -1.12 6.32 4.23
N PHE A 303 -0.58 6.54 3.05
CA PHE A 303 0.36 5.65 2.40
C PHE A 303 1.67 5.59 3.19
N MET A 304 2.21 4.40 3.46
CA MET A 304 3.52 4.22 4.08
C MET A 304 4.56 3.78 3.05
N VAL A 305 5.75 4.37 3.11
CA VAL A 305 6.92 3.96 2.32
C VAL A 305 8.00 3.51 3.28
N PHE A 306 8.47 2.26 3.17
CA PHE A 306 9.68 1.82 3.88
C PHE A 306 10.91 2.31 3.12
N ASP A 307 11.64 3.28 3.70
CA ASP A 307 12.96 3.65 3.20
C ASP A 307 14.02 2.75 3.85
N GLY A 308 14.42 1.69 3.14
CA GLY A 308 15.48 0.79 3.59
C GLY A 308 15.48 -0.59 2.95
N GLY A 309 15.92 -0.71 1.69
CA GLY A 309 16.43 -1.97 1.13
C GLY A 309 15.39 -2.96 0.57
N PHE A 310 15.53 -3.25 -0.73
CA PHE A 310 15.11 -4.46 -1.46
C PHE A 310 14.04 -5.38 -0.82
N GLY A 311 12.77 -4.98 -0.90
CA GLY A 311 11.59 -5.85 -0.80
C GLY A 311 10.43 -5.23 -1.58
N PRO A 312 9.43 -6.00 -2.06
CA PRO A 312 8.25 -5.43 -2.68
C PRO A 312 7.51 -4.64 -1.60
N ALA A 313 7.33 -3.34 -1.79
CA ALA A 313 6.53 -2.60 -0.84
C ALA A 313 5.09 -3.07 -0.94
N GLU A 314 4.58 -3.61 0.16
CA GLU A 314 3.16 -3.77 0.35
C GLU A 314 2.56 -2.41 0.70
N GLU A 315 1.45 -2.05 0.05
CA GLU A 315 0.69 -0.84 0.32
C GLU A 315 0.10 -0.90 1.74
N LEU A 316 0.89 -0.52 2.74
CA LEU A 316 0.46 -0.49 4.12
C LEU A 316 -0.15 0.88 4.45
N CYS A 317 -1.39 0.85 4.92
CA CYS A 317 -2.13 2.02 5.38
C CYS A 317 -1.81 2.28 6.86
N VAL A 318 -1.17 3.40 7.18
CA VAL A 318 -0.86 3.81 8.55
C VAL A 318 -1.91 4.78 9.06
N LEU A 319 -2.42 4.55 10.27
CA LEU A 319 -3.31 5.48 10.97
C LEU A 319 -2.48 6.34 11.92
N ASP A 320 -2.66 7.65 11.86
CA ASP A 320 -2.01 8.59 12.77
C ASP A 320 -2.97 9.04 13.88
N GLU A 321 -2.42 9.62 14.95
CA GLU A 321 -3.24 10.16 16.06
C GLU A 321 -3.96 11.47 15.71
N GLN A 322 -3.48 12.18 14.68
CA GLN A 322 -3.98 13.49 14.28
C GLN A 322 -4.20 13.55 12.77
N THR A 323 -5.16 14.38 12.35
CA THR A 323 -5.47 14.60 10.95
C THR A 323 -4.99 15.99 10.55
N SER A 324 -4.18 16.04 9.50
CA SER A 324 -3.60 17.28 8.98
C SER A 324 -4.66 18.27 8.51
N PRO A 325 -4.47 19.58 8.75
CA PRO A 325 -5.29 20.63 8.16
C PRO A 325 -5.11 20.76 6.63
N CYS A 326 -4.08 20.12 6.05
CA CYS A 326 -3.85 20.09 4.61
C CYS A 326 -4.71 19.06 3.87
N ILE A 327 -5.42 18.19 4.61
CA ILE A 327 -6.32 17.20 4.03
C ILE A 327 -7.61 17.90 3.58
N ASP A 328 -8.08 17.57 2.37
CA ASP A 328 -9.24 18.18 1.70
C ASP A 328 -9.16 19.72 1.59
N ALA A 329 -7.94 20.26 1.56
CA ALA A 329 -7.69 21.68 1.70
C ALA A 329 -7.33 22.39 0.38
N GLY A 330 -7.07 21.64 -0.70
CA GLY A 330 -6.61 22.14 -2.00
C GLY A 330 -7.67 22.88 -2.84
N GLU A 331 -7.36 23.25 -4.08
CA GLU A 331 -8.21 24.12 -4.89
C GLU A 331 -9.57 23.47 -5.22
N PRO A 332 -10.72 24.13 -4.93
CA PRO A 332 -12.04 23.63 -5.25
C PRO A 332 -12.23 23.42 -6.75
N GLY A 333 -12.90 22.33 -7.13
CA GLY A 333 -13.19 22.01 -8.53
C GLY A 333 -12.05 21.32 -9.28
N ILE A 334 -10.90 21.10 -8.62
CA ILE A 334 -9.90 20.16 -9.12
C ILE A 334 -10.41 18.73 -8.93
N ASP A 335 -10.13 17.88 -9.92
CA ASP A 335 -10.45 16.46 -9.87
C ASP A 335 -9.71 15.78 -8.70
N PHE A 336 -10.47 15.15 -7.82
CA PHE A 336 -10.00 14.41 -6.65
C PHE A 336 -10.17 12.90 -6.79
N SER A 337 -10.67 12.42 -7.94
CA SER A 337 -11.00 11.01 -8.18
C SER A 337 -9.82 10.06 -8.02
N SER A 338 -8.60 10.59 -8.15
CA SER A 338 -7.38 9.83 -7.95
C SER A 338 -7.01 9.67 -6.48
N GLU A 339 -7.56 10.44 -5.54
CA GLU A 339 -7.23 10.31 -4.11
C GLU A 339 -8.01 9.19 -3.40
N PRO A 340 -7.40 8.48 -2.43
CA PRO A 340 -8.05 7.40 -1.69
C PRO A 340 -9.30 7.85 -0.93
N ILE A 341 -10.35 7.02 -0.96
CA ILE A 341 -11.59 7.26 -0.21
C ILE A 341 -11.35 6.94 1.29
N PRO A 342 -11.86 7.77 2.23
CA PRO A 342 -12.61 9.01 1.98
C PRO A 342 -11.66 10.14 1.57
N ASN A 343 -12.02 10.98 0.59
CA ASN A 343 -11.17 12.07 0.07
C ASN A 343 -11.87 13.45 0.14
N GLY A 344 -12.90 13.57 0.98
CA GLY A 344 -13.65 14.79 1.26
C GLY A 344 -14.20 15.57 0.07
N ARG A 345 -14.13 15.01 -1.14
CA ARG A 345 -14.43 15.65 -2.44
C ARG A 345 -13.56 16.87 -2.76
N ARG A 346 -12.33 16.91 -2.26
CA ARG A 346 -11.39 18.00 -2.47
C ARG A 346 -9.99 17.46 -2.27
N ILE A 347 -9.08 17.78 -3.19
CA ILE A 347 -7.71 17.26 -3.09
C ILE A 347 -6.98 17.78 -1.85
N ASN A 348 -6.05 16.99 -1.36
CA ASN A 348 -5.07 17.39 -0.37
C ASN A 348 -4.07 18.39 -0.95
N MET A 349 -3.44 19.18 -0.08
CA MET A 349 -2.27 19.97 -0.45
C MET A 349 -0.99 19.11 -0.37
N GLY A 350 0.04 19.49 -1.14
CA GLY A 350 1.38 18.90 -1.11
C GLY A 350 1.66 17.90 -2.23
N ALA A 351 2.87 17.35 -2.22
CA ALA A 351 3.41 16.46 -3.26
C ALA A 351 2.52 15.28 -3.66
N TYR A 352 1.76 14.74 -2.71
CA TYR A 352 0.90 13.57 -2.90
C TYR A 352 -0.57 13.93 -3.18
N GLY A 353 -0.95 15.20 -3.06
CA GLY A 353 -2.31 15.64 -3.37
C GLY A 353 -2.69 15.35 -4.82
N GLY A 354 -3.93 14.95 -5.07
CA GLY A 354 -4.44 14.56 -6.38
C GLY A 354 -3.87 13.24 -6.92
N THR A 355 -3.25 12.41 -6.08
CA THR A 355 -2.69 11.10 -6.44
C THR A 355 -3.31 9.98 -5.63
N SER A 356 -3.18 8.73 -6.11
CA SER A 356 -3.64 7.54 -5.37
C SER A 356 -2.83 7.23 -4.12
N GLN A 357 -1.78 8.02 -3.85
CA GLN A 357 -0.96 7.95 -2.65
C GLN A 357 -1.34 9.03 -1.62
N ALA A 358 -2.34 9.87 -1.91
CA ALA A 358 -2.78 10.91 -0.98
C ALA A 358 -3.32 10.32 0.33
N SER A 359 -3.17 11.05 1.44
CA SER A 359 -3.75 10.66 2.72
C SER A 359 -5.28 10.74 2.71
N ALA A 360 -5.97 9.77 3.31
CA ALA A 360 -7.42 9.74 3.38
C ALA A 360 -7.96 10.76 4.41
N SER A 361 -9.24 11.09 4.31
CA SER A 361 -9.95 12.09 5.10
C SER A 361 -11.20 11.53 5.78
N PHE A 362 -11.92 12.37 6.52
CA PHE A 362 -13.19 12.01 7.15
C PHE A 362 -14.37 12.22 6.19
N TRP A 363 -15.41 11.40 6.30
CA TRP A 363 -16.66 11.58 5.56
C TRP A 363 -17.32 12.94 5.87
N LYS A 364 -17.41 13.82 4.87
CA LYS A 364 -18.21 15.05 4.92
C LYS A 364 -19.56 14.78 4.23
N MET A 365 -20.58 14.38 4.98
CA MET A 365 -21.93 14.17 4.42
C MET A 365 -22.64 15.51 4.17
N SER A 366 -22.94 15.85 2.91
CA SER A 366 -24.01 16.80 2.57
C SER A 366 -25.24 16.04 2.05
N SER A 367 -26.44 16.55 2.36
CA SER A 367 -27.73 15.94 1.97
C SER A 367 -28.00 15.94 0.46
N ASP A 368 -27.29 16.76 -0.30
CA ASP A 368 -27.24 16.77 -1.77
C ASP A 368 -25.86 16.25 -2.19
N GLY A 369 -25.79 14.99 -2.61
CA GLY A 369 -24.57 14.22 -2.86
C GLY A 369 -24.09 14.32 -4.30
N ASN A 370 -24.95 14.63 -5.25
CA ASN A 370 -24.62 14.80 -6.67
C ASN A 370 -24.56 16.28 -7.11
N ARG A 371 -25.04 17.22 -6.27
CA ARG A 371 -25.07 18.67 -6.47
C ARG A 371 -25.91 19.14 -7.65
N ASP A 372 -27.02 18.45 -7.91
CA ASP A 372 -28.06 18.92 -8.82
C ASP A 372 -29.10 19.84 -8.14
N LEU A 373 -28.89 20.19 -6.86
CA LEU A 373 -29.76 21.00 -6.02
C LEU A 373 -31.11 20.35 -5.70
N VAL A 374 -31.24 19.04 -5.94
CA VAL A 374 -32.44 18.25 -5.67
C VAL A 374 -32.06 17.03 -4.85
N VAL A 375 -32.50 16.99 -3.59
CA VAL A 375 -32.28 15.81 -2.75
C VAL A 375 -33.19 14.67 -3.19
N ASP A 376 -32.63 13.65 -3.85
CA ASP A 376 -33.38 12.49 -4.33
C ASP A 376 -32.62 11.15 -4.25
N VAL A 377 -33.20 10.10 -4.84
CA VAL A 377 -32.69 8.73 -4.80
C VAL A 377 -31.28 8.60 -5.39
N ARG A 378 -30.84 9.53 -6.23
CA ARG A 378 -29.48 9.57 -6.81
C ARG A 378 -28.45 10.03 -5.77
N ASP A 379 -28.83 10.92 -4.86
CA ASP A 379 -28.01 11.28 -3.69
C ASP A 379 -27.95 10.14 -2.69
N LEU A 380 -29.08 9.47 -2.45
CA LEU A 380 -29.15 8.30 -1.60
C LEU A 380 -28.30 7.14 -2.17
N LYS A 381 -28.29 6.96 -3.49
CA LYS A 381 -27.42 6.00 -4.18
C LYS A 381 -25.94 6.32 -3.96
N LEU A 382 -25.55 7.59 -4.04
CA LEU A 382 -24.18 8.04 -3.72
C LEU A 382 -23.83 7.81 -2.24
N ILE A 383 -24.74 8.14 -1.32
CA ILE A 383 -24.57 7.94 0.13
C ILE A 383 -24.43 6.44 0.47
N ILE A 384 -25.25 5.57 -0.12
CA ILE A 384 -25.23 4.12 0.11
C ILE A 384 -24.00 3.48 -0.54
N SER A 385 -23.59 3.92 -1.73
CA SER A 385 -22.35 3.43 -2.38
C SER A 385 -21.13 3.76 -1.51
N HIS A 386 -21.09 4.98 -0.97
CA HIS A 386 -20.06 5.43 -0.03
C HIS A 386 -20.11 4.68 1.32
N TRP A 387 -21.29 4.33 1.82
CA TRP A 387 -21.46 3.52 3.02
C TRP A 387 -20.96 2.08 2.83
N LEU A 388 -21.21 1.47 1.66
CA LEU A 388 -20.82 0.09 1.35
C LEU A 388 -19.30 -0.05 1.14
N GLU A 389 -18.63 0.97 0.60
CA GLU A 389 -17.18 1.02 0.46
C GLU A 389 -16.47 1.27 1.82
N ALA A 390 -17.14 1.91 2.78
CA ALA A 390 -16.63 2.17 4.13
C ALA A 390 -16.86 1.02 5.14
N LEU A 391 -17.66 0.01 4.82
CA LEU A 391 -17.99 -1.08 5.75
C LEU A 391 -16.78 -1.87 6.27
N PRO A 392 -15.73 -2.17 5.46
CA PRO A 392 -14.48 -2.75 5.97
C PRO A 392 -13.76 -1.84 6.97
N TRP A 393 -14.01 -0.53 6.89
CA TRP A 393 -13.30 0.55 7.58
C TRP A 393 -13.95 0.90 8.94
N ILE A 394 -15.27 0.70 9.07
CA ILE A 394 -16.07 0.95 10.29
C ILE A 394 -16.00 -0.23 11.27
N LEU A 395 -15.90 -1.47 10.78
CA LEU A 395 -15.88 -2.67 11.62
C LEU A 395 -14.57 -2.85 12.42
N ALA A 396 -13.49 -2.17 12.02
CA ALA A 396 -12.22 -2.14 12.74
C ALA A 396 -12.19 -1.19 13.98
N GLN A 397 -13.26 -0.43 14.24
CA GLN A 397 -13.28 0.65 15.26
C GLN A 397 -13.98 0.29 16.58
N LYS A 398 -14.43 -0.95 16.77
CA LYS A 398 -14.87 -1.37 18.11
C LYS A 398 -13.70 -2.02 18.81
N HIS A 399 -13.10 -1.27 19.74
CA HIS A 399 -12.66 -1.61 21.11
C HIS A 399 -11.48 -0.69 21.51
N SER A 400 -11.60 -0.01 22.65
CA SER A 400 -10.55 0.75 23.36
C SER A 400 -10.47 0.25 24.81
N PRO A 401 -9.41 0.50 25.63
CA PRO A 401 -8.14 1.23 25.43
C PRO A 401 -6.87 0.35 25.68
N PRO A 402 -5.61 0.86 25.61
CA PRO A 402 -4.42 0.05 25.28
C PRO A 402 -3.60 -0.45 26.50
N PRO A 403 -2.80 -1.52 26.32
CA PRO A 403 -1.51 -1.66 26.97
C PRO A 403 -0.34 -1.55 25.97
N THR A 404 0.83 -1.32 26.56
CA THR A 404 2.11 -0.93 25.97
C THR A 404 2.79 -2.03 25.15
N THR A 405 3.45 -1.62 24.06
CA THR A 405 4.14 -2.39 22.98
C THR A 405 3.21 -2.90 21.88
N SER A 406 3.50 -2.50 20.64
CA SER A 406 2.77 -3.00 19.46
C SER A 406 3.10 -4.49 19.27
N PRO A 407 2.11 -5.34 18.93
CA PRO A 407 2.35 -6.75 18.63
C PRO A 407 3.47 -6.93 17.61
N THR A 408 4.42 -7.80 17.92
CA THR A 408 5.54 -8.16 17.06
C THR A 408 5.18 -9.37 16.20
N ILE A 409 5.68 -9.40 14.97
CA ILE A 409 5.56 -10.56 14.08
C ILE A 409 6.92 -11.24 13.98
N TYR A 410 7.02 -12.48 14.43
CA TYR A 410 8.22 -13.31 14.30
C TYR A 410 8.08 -14.28 13.13
N HIS A 411 9.02 -14.26 12.20
CA HIS A 411 9.07 -15.13 11.04
C HIS A 411 9.86 -16.41 11.34
N VAL A 412 9.35 -17.55 10.85
CA VAL A 412 9.99 -18.86 10.92
C VAL A 412 10.05 -19.46 9.52
N ASP A 413 11.21 -19.90 9.04
CA ASP A 413 11.39 -20.50 7.71
C ASP A 413 12.33 -21.72 7.83
N VAL A 414 11.83 -22.93 7.56
CA VAL A 414 12.64 -24.16 7.69
C VAL A 414 13.77 -24.25 6.66
N ILE A 415 13.64 -23.55 5.52
CA ILE A 415 14.60 -23.60 4.42
C ILE A 415 15.66 -22.50 4.58
N LYS A 416 15.23 -21.29 4.94
CA LYS A 416 16.09 -20.09 5.00
C LYS A 416 16.45 -19.64 6.41
N GLY A 417 15.72 -20.08 7.41
CA GLY A 417 15.89 -19.64 8.78
C GLY A 417 17.21 -20.09 9.39
N SER A 418 17.61 -19.42 10.47
CA SER A 418 18.84 -19.69 11.20
C SER A 418 18.57 -19.83 12.69
N SER A 419 19.34 -20.68 13.36
CA SER A 419 19.28 -20.80 14.82
C SER A 419 19.70 -19.52 15.55
N ASN A 420 20.40 -18.61 14.86
CA ASN A 420 20.84 -17.32 15.35
C ASN A 420 20.03 -16.14 14.77
N GLY A 421 18.93 -16.42 14.06
CA GLY A 421 18.02 -15.39 13.56
C GLY A 421 17.37 -14.60 14.70
N ASP A 422 16.94 -13.37 14.43
CA ASP A 422 16.15 -12.57 15.38
C ASP A 422 14.63 -12.72 15.14
N GLY A 423 14.23 -13.36 14.03
CA GLY A 423 12.85 -13.58 13.65
C GLY A 423 12.12 -12.33 13.15
N LEU A 424 12.74 -11.15 13.07
CA LEU A 424 12.03 -9.89 12.76
C LEU A 424 11.74 -9.70 11.26
N SER A 425 12.29 -10.56 10.41
CA SER A 425 12.05 -10.60 8.96
C SER A 425 12.17 -12.03 8.45
N ARG A 426 11.77 -12.27 7.20
CA ARG A 426 11.98 -13.60 6.58
C ARG A 426 13.48 -13.92 6.43
N GLU A 427 14.31 -12.91 6.17
CA GLU A 427 15.75 -13.05 5.97
C GLU A 427 16.49 -13.40 7.25
N THR A 428 15.95 -12.97 8.39
CA THR A 428 16.47 -13.24 9.74
C THR A 428 15.58 -14.22 10.51
N ALA A 429 14.74 -14.98 9.80
CA ALA A 429 13.78 -15.91 10.39
C ALA A 429 14.44 -16.95 11.29
N PHE A 430 13.70 -17.39 12.30
CA PHE A 430 14.06 -18.57 13.08
C PHE A 430 13.98 -19.83 12.21
N ASN A 431 14.83 -20.82 12.48
CA ASN A 431 14.80 -22.08 11.74
C ASN A 431 13.75 -23.08 12.29
N THR A 432 13.26 -22.89 13.52
CA THR A 432 12.20 -23.72 14.11
C THR A 432 11.04 -22.89 14.62
N ILE A 433 9.85 -23.49 14.64
CA ILE A 433 8.62 -22.84 15.11
C ILE A 433 8.73 -22.55 16.62
N GLN A 434 9.30 -23.49 17.39
CA GLN A 434 9.47 -23.31 18.82
C GLN A 434 10.35 -22.09 19.16
N GLN A 435 11.40 -21.79 18.38
CA GLN A 435 12.17 -20.55 18.60
C GLN A 435 11.32 -19.28 18.42
N GLY A 436 10.42 -19.28 17.43
CA GLY A 436 9.47 -18.18 17.25
C GLY A 436 8.52 -18.06 18.44
N ILE A 437 8.01 -19.18 18.95
CA ILE A 437 7.17 -19.22 20.16
C ILE A 437 7.95 -18.73 21.39
N ASP A 438 9.20 -19.16 21.56
CA ASP A 438 10.06 -18.79 22.68
C ASP A 438 10.31 -17.28 22.73
N ALA A 439 10.51 -16.66 21.56
CA ALA A 439 10.73 -15.22 21.41
C ALA A 439 9.44 -14.37 21.58
N ALA A 440 8.29 -14.93 21.21
CA ALA A 440 7.00 -14.24 21.25
C ALA A 440 6.52 -13.93 22.68
N GLN A 441 5.79 -12.83 22.83
CA GLN A 441 5.04 -12.44 24.02
C GLN A 441 3.54 -12.38 23.70
N ASP A 442 2.68 -12.29 24.72
CA ASP A 442 1.23 -12.20 24.53
C ASP A 442 0.85 -11.13 23.50
N ASN A 443 -0.06 -11.50 22.60
CA ASN A 443 -0.54 -10.77 21.41
C ASN A 443 0.40 -10.79 20.19
N ASP A 444 1.62 -11.31 20.29
CA ASP A 444 2.51 -11.46 19.14
C ASP A 444 2.02 -12.54 18.16
N THR A 445 2.53 -12.49 16.93
CA THR A 445 2.27 -13.50 15.89
C THR A 445 3.57 -14.22 15.50
N VAL A 446 3.56 -15.54 15.52
CA VAL A 446 4.58 -16.38 14.91
C VAL A 446 4.11 -16.78 13.51
N LEU A 447 4.72 -16.19 12.49
CA LEU A 447 4.38 -16.36 11.09
C LEU A 447 5.31 -17.39 10.42
N VAL A 448 4.79 -18.57 10.11
CA VAL A 448 5.57 -19.73 9.65
C VAL A 448 5.51 -19.85 8.13
N TRP A 449 6.64 -19.79 7.43
CA TRP A 449 6.69 -19.91 5.98
C TRP A 449 6.44 -21.35 5.50
N PRO A 450 5.91 -21.55 4.29
CA PRO A 450 5.61 -22.89 3.78
C PRO A 450 6.85 -23.78 3.75
N GLY A 451 6.66 -25.02 4.17
CA GLY A 451 7.69 -26.04 4.25
C GLY A 451 7.23 -27.20 5.11
N VAL A 452 7.99 -28.29 5.08
CA VAL A 452 7.78 -29.44 5.96
C VAL A 452 8.67 -29.27 7.19
N TYR A 453 8.04 -29.20 8.35
CA TYR A 453 8.68 -29.04 9.66
C TYR A 453 8.65 -30.38 10.37
N ASP A 454 9.75 -31.13 10.25
CA ASP A 454 9.94 -32.39 10.96
C ASP A 454 10.21 -32.13 12.45
N LEU A 455 9.19 -32.33 13.27
CA LEU A 455 9.21 -32.08 14.71
C LEU A 455 9.78 -33.29 15.45
N VAL A 456 10.89 -33.04 16.16
CA VAL A 456 11.50 -34.01 17.10
C VAL A 456 10.83 -33.94 18.48
N TYR A 457 10.34 -32.76 18.83
CA TYR A 457 9.64 -32.46 20.08
C TYR A 457 8.36 -31.70 19.75
N GLN A 458 7.36 -31.80 20.63
CA GLN A 458 6.10 -31.08 20.48
C GLN A 458 6.31 -29.56 20.49
N LEU A 459 5.43 -28.84 19.80
CA LEU A 459 5.32 -27.39 19.99
C LEU A 459 4.54 -27.11 21.27
N ASP A 460 5.06 -26.23 22.12
CA ASP A 460 4.44 -25.81 23.36
C ASP A 460 4.31 -24.28 23.38
N PHE A 461 3.09 -23.79 23.59
CA PHE A 461 2.77 -22.37 23.65
C PHE A 461 3.20 -21.72 24.96
N TYR A 462 3.54 -22.51 25.99
CA TYR A 462 3.93 -22.05 27.32
C TYR A 462 2.93 -21.08 27.96
N GLY A 463 1.63 -21.27 27.71
CA GLY A 463 0.57 -20.43 28.25
C GLY A 463 0.45 -19.05 27.59
N LYS A 464 1.20 -18.78 26.51
CA LYS A 464 1.23 -17.47 25.85
C LYS A 464 0.01 -17.25 24.96
N ALA A 465 -0.58 -16.06 25.06
CA ALA A 465 -1.69 -15.60 24.24
C ALA A 465 -1.23 -15.12 22.85
N ILE A 466 -0.61 -16.01 22.07
CA ILE A 466 -0.01 -15.71 20.75
C ILE A 466 -0.77 -16.35 19.59
N THR A 467 -0.60 -15.81 18.39
CA THR A 467 -1.06 -16.48 17.16
C THR A 467 0.09 -17.17 16.45
N VAL A 468 0.06 -18.49 16.32
CA VAL A 468 0.98 -19.25 15.48
C VAL A 468 0.23 -19.67 14.22
N ARG A 469 0.67 -19.18 13.06
CA ARG A 469 -0.01 -19.46 11.78
C ARG A 469 0.93 -19.54 10.60
N SER A 470 0.53 -20.25 9.54
CA SER A 470 1.26 -20.20 8.28
C SER A 470 1.19 -18.80 7.62
N ALA A 471 2.28 -18.42 6.94
CA ALA A 471 2.50 -17.14 6.28
C ALA A 471 1.78 -17.02 4.94
N SER A 472 1.66 -18.13 4.21
CA SER A 472 1.13 -18.15 2.85
C SER A 472 0.45 -19.49 2.56
N ASP A 473 1.11 -20.39 1.83
CA ASP A 473 0.66 -21.77 1.66
C ASP A 473 0.76 -22.55 3.00
N ALA A 474 0.01 -23.63 3.19
CA ALA A 474 0.02 -24.34 4.47
C ALA A 474 1.41 -24.94 4.76
N ALA A 475 1.97 -24.63 5.94
CA ALA A 475 3.13 -25.35 6.44
C ALA A 475 2.69 -26.71 6.98
N VAL A 476 3.52 -27.74 6.78
CA VAL A 476 3.24 -29.12 7.19
C VAL A 476 4.03 -29.40 8.47
N LEU A 477 3.36 -29.73 9.55
CA LEU A 477 3.96 -30.26 10.78
C LEU A 477 3.93 -31.78 10.68
N ARG A 478 5.09 -32.42 10.74
CA ARG A 478 5.23 -33.87 10.61
C ARG A 478 6.08 -34.43 11.74
N ALA A 479 5.71 -35.59 12.27
CA ALA A 479 6.53 -36.27 13.27
C ALA A 479 7.83 -36.78 12.63
N ALA A 480 8.99 -36.33 13.13
CA ALA A 480 10.29 -36.72 12.58
C ALA A 480 10.55 -38.25 12.63
N TYR A 481 9.88 -38.96 13.54
CA TYR A 481 9.98 -40.41 13.71
C TYR A 481 8.66 -41.18 13.52
N GLY A 482 7.59 -40.50 13.09
CA GLY A 482 6.27 -41.11 12.93
C GLY A 482 5.55 -41.47 14.25
N TYR A 483 5.93 -40.83 15.36
CA TYR A 483 5.29 -40.96 16.67
C TYR A 483 5.51 -39.68 17.50
N GLY A 484 4.73 -39.48 18.56
CA GLY A 484 4.81 -38.33 19.47
C GLY A 484 3.61 -37.37 19.39
N VAL A 485 3.77 -36.18 19.97
CA VAL A 485 2.75 -35.12 20.00
C VAL A 485 3.17 -33.99 19.07
N GLY A 486 2.26 -33.49 18.23
CA GLY A 486 2.53 -32.38 17.31
C GLY A 486 2.53 -31.02 18.02
N VAL A 487 1.36 -30.62 18.53
CA VAL A 487 1.18 -29.38 19.30
C VAL A 487 0.55 -29.70 20.65
N GLU A 488 1.15 -29.21 21.72
CA GLU A 488 0.68 -29.35 23.09
C GLU A 488 0.22 -28.00 23.65
N PHE A 489 -0.97 -28.01 24.25
CA PHE A 489 -1.51 -26.92 25.06
C PHE A 489 -1.67 -27.45 26.48
N SER A 490 -0.73 -27.09 27.35
CA SER A 490 -0.67 -27.64 28.71
C SER A 490 -0.48 -26.61 29.82
N SER A 491 -0.23 -25.35 29.47
CA SER A 491 0.23 -24.32 30.40
C SER A 491 -0.82 -23.23 30.68
N GLY A 492 -2.11 -23.51 30.44
CA GLY A 492 -3.22 -22.60 30.72
C GLY A 492 -3.53 -21.61 29.59
N GLU A 493 -3.28 -22.01 28.35
CA GLU A 493 -3.58 -21.23 27.15
C GLU A 493 -5.06 -20.88 27.06
N ASP A 494 -5.37 -19.63 26.71
CA ASP A 494 -6.74 -19.17 26.53
C ASP A 494 -7.14 -19.06 25.05
N SER A 495 -8.32 -18.53 24.77
CA SER A 495 -8.83 -18.39 23.40
C SER A 495 -8.00 -17.47 22.50
N ASN A 496 -7.08 -16.67 23.05
CA ASN A 496 -6.15 -15.84 22.30
C ASN A 496 -4.86 -16.60 21.91
N SER A 497 -4.68 -17.81 22.42
CA SER A 497 -3.66 -18.75 21.96
C SER A 497 -4.20 -19.46 20.72
N VAL A 498 -3.80 -18.98 19.54
CA VAL A 498 -4.38 -19.37 18.25
C VAL A 498 -3.41 -20.22 17.45
N LEU A 499 -3.84 -21.41 17.02
CA LEU A 499 -3.15 -22.24 16.04
C LEU A 499 -3.95 -22.26 14.73
N ALA A 500 -3.34 -21.82 13.62
CA ALA A 500 -4.05 -21.69 12.36
C ALA A 500 -3.26 -22.02 11.09
N ASN A 501 -3.96 -22.50 10.06
CA ASN A 501 -3.44 -22.68 8.70
C ASN A 501 -2.26 -23.69 8.56
N PHE A 502 -2.28 -24.76 9.34
CA PHE A 502 -1.30 -25.86 9.24
C PHE A 502 -1.93 -27.17 8.75
N VAL A 503 -1.12 -27.97 8.07
CA VAL A 503 -1.32 -29.41 7.96
C VAL A 503 -0.58 -30.09 9.12
N ILE A 504 -1.19 -31.03 9.83
CA ILE A 504 -0.59 -31.76 10.95
C ILE A 504 -0.74 -33.26 10.70
N THR A 505 0.38 -33.98 10.59
CA THR A 505 0.40 -35.38 10.15
C THR A 505 1.45 -36.26 10.83
N ASP A 506 1.22 -37.57 10.82
CA ASP A 506 2.12 -38.64 11.29
C ASP A 506 2.42 -38.66 12.80
N PHE A 507 1.63 -37.99 13.65
CA PHE A 507 1.80 -38.02 15.11
C PHE A 507 0.97 -39.12 15.79
N ASP A 508 1.35 -39.52 17.01
CA ASP A 508 0.43 -40.28 17.88
C ASP A 508 -0.74 -39.38 18.28
N ILE A 509 -0.47 -38.11 18.57
CA ILE A 509 -1.50 -37.11 18.86
C ILE A 509 -1.14 -35.83 18.11
N GLY A 510 -1.94 -35.46 17.11
CA GLY A 510 -1.69 -34.23 16.33
C GLY A 510 -1.75 -32.98 17.22
N ILE A 511 -2.83 -32.86 18.00
CA ILE A 511 -3.03 -31.77 18.96
C ILE A 511 -3.44 -32.36 20.31
N TYR A 512 -2.66 -32.06 21.35
CA TYR A 512 -2.92 -32.51 22.71
C TYR A 512 -3.26 -31.33 23.62
N VAL A 513 -4.44 -31.35 24.23
CA VAL A 513 -4.87 -30.35 25.21
C VAL A 513 -5.00 -31.03 26.56
N ILE A 514 -4.16 -30.63 27.51
CA ILE A 514 -4.09 -31.22 28.84
C ILE A 514 -4.03 -30.10 29.87
N ASN A 515 -4.41 -30.38 31.11
CA ASN A 515 -4.11 -29.52 32.23
C ASN A 515 -2.96 -30.14 33.05
N SER A 516 -1.73 -29.73 32.73
CA SER A 516 -0.54 -30.16 33.46
C SER A 516 -0.21 -29.22 34.65
N GLY A 517 -1.07 -28.22 34.93
CA GLY A 517 -0.79 -27.11 35.84
C GLY A 517 -1.96 -26.64 36.71
N VAL A 518 -2.01 -25.33 37.02
CA VAL A 518 -2.98 -24.71 37.94
C VAL A 518 -4.25 -24.22 37.20
N LYS A 519 -4.21 -24.11 35.86
CA LYS A 519 -5.29 -23.55 35.04
C LYS A 519 -5.56 -24.42 33.80
N PRO A 520 -6.83 -24.55 33.38
CA PRO A 520 -7.20 -25.28 32.17
C PRO A 520 -6.80 -24.54 30.89
N SER A 521 -6.56 -25.30 29.83
CA SER A 521 -6.21 -24.79 28.50
C SER A 521 -7.42 -24.83 27.56
N SER A 522 -7.77 -23.69 26.97
CA SER A 522 -8.90 -23.50 26.04
C SER A 522 -8.48 -22.70 24.79
N PRO A 523 -7.52 -23.23 23.99
CA PRO A 523 -6.99 -22.55 22.81
C PRO A 523 -8.02 -22.42 21.67
N THR A 524 -7.74 -21.54 20.73
CA THR A 524 -8.46 -21.44 19.45
C THR A 524 -7.71 -22.20 18.37
N ILE A 525 -8.38 -23.17 17.76
CA ILE A 525 -7.87 -24.04 16.70
C ILE A 525 -8.70 -23.76 15.45
N THR A 526 -8.08 -23.26 14.38
CA THR A 526 -8.86 -22.84 13.20
C THR A 526 -8.14 -23.06 11.88
N ASN A 527 -8.88 -23.36 10.82
CA ASN A 527 -8.32 -23.58 9.48
C ASN A 527 -7.15 -24.59 9.50
N LEU A 528 -7.31 -25.75 10.14
CA LEU A 528 -6.29 -26.80 10.15
C LEU A 528 -6.72 -27.98 9.28
N THR A 529 -5.74 -28.70 8.72
CA THR A 529 -5.93 -30.05 8.16
C THR A 529 -5.14 -31.04 9.01
N VAL A 530 -5.81 -31.83 9.84
CA VAL A 530 -5.22 -32.76 10.79
C VAL A 530 -5.50 -34.19 10.32
N VAL A 531 -4.47 -34.85 9.81
CA VAL A 531 -4.59 -36.05 8.97
C VAL A 531 -3.56 -37.10 9.33
N ASP A 532 -3.87 -38.37 9.11
CA ASP A 532 -2.92 -39.49 9.26
C ASP A 532 -2.19 -39.55 10.63
N ASN A 533 -2.83 -39.06 11.70
CA ASN A 533 -2.36 -39.24 13.07
C ASN A 533 -3.01 -40.47 13.72
N MET A 534 -2.54 -40.89 14.89
CA MET A 534 -3.31 -41.85 15.70
C MET A 534 -4.54 -41.17 16.31
N HIS A 535 -4.38 -40.02 16.94
CA HIS A 535 -5.46 -39.12 17.32
C HIS A 535 -5.27 -37.74 16.68
N GLY A 536 -6.34 -37.16 16.13
CA GLY A 536 -6.29 -35.82 15.56
C GLY A 536 -6.20 -34.74 16.65
N LEU A 537 -7.28 -34.56 17.41
CA LEU A 537 -7.33 -33.75 18.63
C LEU A 537 -7.66 -34.66 19.81
N TYR A 538 -6.83 -34.63 20.85
CA TYR A 538 -7.11 -35.31 22.12
C TYR A 538 -7.13 -34.29 23.26
N VAL A 539 -8.23 -34.26 24.01
CA VAL A 539 -8.35 -33.46 25.24
C VAL A 539 -8.40 -34.41 26.43
N ASP A 540 -7.58 -34.15 27.45
CA ASP A 540 -7.50 -35.03 28.62
C ASP A 540 -8.85 -35.17 29.33
N PHE A 541 -9.33 -36.40 29.44
CA PHE A 541 -10.55 -36.78 30.16
C PHE A 541 -10.44 -36.53 31.67
N SER A 542 -9.23 -36.37 32.22
CA SER A 542 -9.08 -36.07 33.65
C SER A 542 -9.43 -34.61 34.00
N ASP A 543 -9.48 -33.71 33.01
CA ASP A 543 -9.76 -32.29 33.21
C ASP A 543 -11.02 -31.81 32.46
N PRO A 544 -12.17 -31.65 33.14
CA PRO A 544 -13.40 -31.20 32.48
C PRO A 544 -13.40 -29.70 32.13
N HIS A 545 -12.36 -28.93 32.49
CA HIS A 545 -12.35 -27.48 32.33
C HIS A 545 -11.58 -26.98 31.11
N SER A 546 -10.71 -27.81 30.52
CA SER A 546 -10.03 -27.49 29.26
C SER A 546 -11.02 -27.61 28.10
N THR A 547 -11.34 -26.49 27.46
CA THR A 547 -12.41 -26.39 26.45
C THR A 547 -11.92 -25.73 25.16
N PRO A 548 -11.14 -26.45 24.30
CA PRO A 548 -10.66 -25.89 23.05
C PRO A 548 -11.81 -25.57 22.09
N ASN A 549 -11.64 -24.48 21.33
CA ASN A 549 -12.58 -24.07 20.28
C ASN A 549 -12.00 -24.38 18.90
N VAL A 550 -12.65 -25.29 18.19
CA VAL A 550 -12.25 -25.78 16.87
C VAL A 550 -13.20 -25.25 15.81
N SER A 551 -12.67 -24.62 14.77
CA SER A 551 -13.48 -24.20 13.62
C SER A 551 -12.79 -24.37 12.28
N ASN A 552 -13.57 -24.48 11.20
CA ASN A 552 -13.06 -24.43 9.82
C ASN A 552 -11.96 -25.44 9.51
N SER A 553 -11.91 -26.55 10.23
CA SER A 553 -10.80 -27.49 10.18
C SER A 553 -11.26 -28.82 9.60
N ILE A 554 -10.33 -29.58 9.04
CA ILE A 554 -10.56 -30.92 8.52
C ILE A 554 -9.78 -31.90 9.40
N PHE A 555 -10.48 -32.86 10.01
CA PHE A 555 -9.91 -34.01 10.69
C PHE A 555 -10.29 -35.25 9.89
N TRP A 556 -9.30 -35.95 9.34
CA TRP A 556 -9.56 -37.04 8.39
C TRP A 556 -8.44 -38.08 8.39
N GLY A 557 -8.76 -39.36 8.38
CA GLY A 557 -7.77 -40.43 8.32
C GLY A 557 -6.99 -40.63 9.64
N ASN A 558 -7.48 -40.09 10.76
CA ASN A 558 -6.84 -40.32 12.05
C ASN A 558 -7.24 -41.70 12.59
N SER A 559 -6.27 -42.59 12.81
CA SER A 559 -6.52 -44.04 12.88
C SER A 559 -7.27 -44.54 14.13
N GLN A 560 -7.27 -43.79 15.23
CA GLN A 560 -8.05 -44.11 16.44
C GLN A 560 -9.20 -43.15 16.69
N SER A 561 -8.99 -41.85 16.51
CA SER A 561 -10.07 -40.86 16.54
C SER A 561 -9.67 -39.53 15.92
N ASP A 562 -10.63 -38.88 15.28
CA ASP A 562 -10.43 -37.50 14.82
C ASP A 562 -10.42 -36.49 15.97
N ILE A 563 -11.43 -36.57 16.85
CA ILE A 563 -11.57 -35.71 18.03
C ILE A 563 -11.99 -36.56 19.23
N SER A 564 -11.12 -36.62 20.24
CA SER A 564 -11.32 -37.33 21.50
C SER A 564 -11.43 -36.35 22.66
N CYS A 565 -12.65 -36.11 23.15
CA CYS A 565 -12.90 -35.32 24.35
C CYS A 565 -14.22 -35.73 25.02
N MET A 566 -14.43 -35.29 26.26
CA MET A 566 -15.69 -35.48 26.97
C MET A 566 -16.86 -34.79 26.24
N GLU A 567 -18.08 -35.27 26.51
CA GLU A 567 -19.28 -34.66 25.94
C GLU A 567 -19.39 -33.18 26.34
N ASN A 568 -19.49 -32.29 25.35
CA ASN A 568 -19.52 -30.82 25.47
C ASN A 568 -18.20 -30.16 25.95
N GLN A 569 -17.09 -30.88 25.97
CA GLN A 569 -15.79 -30.30 26.31
C GLN A 569 -15.17 -29.52 25.15
N CYS A 570 -15.23 -30.06 23.93
CA CYS A 570 -14.79 -29.34 22.73
C CYS A 570 -15.96 -28.61 22.07
N LEU A 571 -15.76 -27.34 21.71
CA LEU A 571 -16.67 -26.63 20.82
C LEU A 571 -16.17 -26.76 19.39
N VAL A 572 -16.89 -27.50 18.55
CA VAL A 572 -16.49 -27.74 17.15
C VAL A 572 -17.55 -27.20 16.21
N SER A 573 -17.19 -26.35 15.26
CA SER A 573 -18.12 -25.78 14.28
C SER A 573 -17.51 -25.59 12.90
N TYR A 574 -18.32 -25.72 11.85
CA TYR A 574 -17.92 -25.53 10.46
C TYR A 574 -16.66 -26.33 10.07
N SER A 575 -16.54 -27.55 10.58
CA SER A 575 -15.40 -28.43 10.36
C SER A 575 -15.82 -29.72 9.65
N CYS A 576 -14.89 -30.38 8.97
CA CYS A 576 -15.07 -31.69 8.37
C CYS A 576 -14.41 -32.74 9.27
N ILE A 577 -15.18 -33.70 9.78
CA ILE A 577 -14.71 -34.75 10.71
C ILE A 577 -15.18 -36.11 10.17
N GLU A 578 -14.28 -37.04 9.89
CA GLU A 578 -14.58 -38.37 9.35
C GLU A 578 -15.52 -39.16 10.27
N ASP A 579 -15.21 -39.18 11.57
CA ASP A 579 -16.04 -39.83 12.61
C ASP A 579 -17.38 -39.12 12.85
N GLY A 580 -17.54 -37.92 12.28
CA GLY A 580 -18.62 -36.98 12.57
C GLY A 580 -18.49 -36.34 13.96
N TYR A 581 -18.98 -35.10 14.09
CA TYR A 581 -18.98 -34.41 15.37
C TYR A 581 -20.16 -33.45 15.50
N LYS A 582 -20.85 -33.47 16.64
CA LYS A 582 -21.99 -32.58 16.89
C LYS A 582 -21.53 -31.13 16.94
N GLY A 583 -22.12 -30.27 16.11
CA GLY A 583 -21.78 -28.85 16.08
C GLY A 583 -22.39 -28.15 14.89
N GLN A 584 -22.45 -26.81 14.95
CA GLN A 584 -23.04 -26.02 13.87
C GLN A 584 -22.19 -26.14 12.60
N GLY A 585 -22.80 -26.54 11.48
CA GLY A 585 -22.16 -26.52 10.17
C GLY A 585 -21.07 -27.58 9.96
N ASN A 586 -20.90 -28.53 10.88
CA ASN A 586 -19.97 -29.64 10.70
C ASN A 586 -20.48 -30.61 9.63
N ILE A 587 -19.54 -31.20 8.88
CA ILE A 587 -19.79 -32.22 7.87
C ILE A 587 -18.87 -33.43 8.11
N SER A 588 -19.19 -34.57 7.50
CA SER A 588 -18.40 -35.82 7.59
C SER A 588 -18.24 -36.49 6.22
N GLN A 589 -18.30 -35.69 5.15
CA GLN A 589 -18.14 -36.15 3.78
C GLN A 589 -16.66 -36.11 3.42
N ASP A 590 -16.20 -37.08 2.64
CA ASP A 590 -14.81 -37.15 2.15
C ASP A 590 -14.35 -35.77 1.63
N PRO A 591 -13.27 -35.18 2.20
CA PRO A 591 -12.78 -33.86 1.83
C PRO A 591 -12.20 -33.85 0.42
N LEU A 592 -11.97 -34.99 -0.23
CA LEU A 592 -11.50 -35.09 -1.59
C LEU A 592 -10.17 -34.36 -1.82
N PHE A 593 -9.18 -34.67 -0.99
CA PHE A 593 -7.81 -34.18 -1.16
C PHE A 593 -7.19 -34.62 -2.48
N ALA A 594 -6.34 -33.78 -3.06
CA ALA A 594 -5.79 -33.96 -4.39
C ALA A 594 -4.79 -35.11 -4.47
N ASN A 595 -3.80 -35.11 -3.57
CA ASN A 595 -2.81 -36.16 -3.48
C ASN A 595 -2.14 -36.21 -2.09
N PRO A 596 -2.82 -36.77 -1.07
CA PRO A 596 -2.28 -36.89 0.28
C PRO A 596 -0.95 -37.65 0.38
N VAL A 597 -0.71 -38.61 -0.52
CA VAL A 597 0.53 -39.43 -0.52
C VAL A 597 1.77 -38.58 -0.83
N ASP A 598 1.61 -37.54 -1.62
CA ASP A 598 2.67 -36.56 -1.94
C ASP A 598 2.46 -35.24 -1.17
N GLU A 599 1.72 -35.27 -0.05
CA GLU A 599 1.45 -34.13 0.85
C GLU A 599 0.68 -32.94 0.21
N ASP A 600 -0.01 -33.17 -0.92
CA ASP A 600 -0.93 -32.20 -1.53
C ASP A 600 -2.35 -32.37 -0.98
N TYR A 601 -2.61 -31.66 0.12
CA TYR A 601 -3.90 -31.65 0.79
C TYR A 601 -4.88 -30.58 0.25
N HIS A 602 -4.62 -30.01 -0.94
CA HIS A 602 -5.60 -29.14 -1.59
C HIS A 602 -6.86 -29.92 -1.95
N LEU A 603 -8.01 -29.25 -1.91
CA LEU A 603 -9.31 -29.84 -2.18
C LEU A 603 -9.54 -29.95 -3.69
N PHE A 604 -10.09 -31.06 -4.18
CA PHE A 604 -10.47 -31.15 -5.60
C PHE A 604 -11.45 -30.03 -5.99
N SER A 605 -11.19 -29.39 -7.12
CA SER A 605 -11.99 -28.28 -7.64
C SER A 605 -12.08 -28.32 -9.15
N LYS A 606 -13.29 -28.26 -9.69
CA LYS A 606 -13.50 -28.08 -11.14
C LYS A 606 -13.06 -26.72 -11.65
N GLN A 607 -12.92 -25.73 -10.77
CA GLN A 607 -12.53 -24.35 -11.10
C GLN A 607 -11.04 -24.08 -10.88
N GLY A 608 -10.35 -25.04 -10.31
CA GLY A 608 -8.92 -25.00 -10.09
C GLY A 608 -8.61 -25.20 -8.62
N ARG A 609 -7.76 -26.18 -8.33
CA ARG A 609 -6.96 -26.21 -7.11
C ARG A 609 -5.55 -25.73 -7.40
N PHE A 610 -4.87 -25.24 -6.37
CA PHE A 610 -3.48 -24.84 -6.45
C PHE A 610 -2.58 -26.09 -6.57
N TRP A 611 -1.47 -25.99 -7.30
CA TRP A 611 -0.46 -27.05 -7.42
C TRP A 611 0.87 -26.55 -6.87
N PRO A 612 1.32 -27.07 -5.72
CA PRO A 612 2.67 -26.84 -5.24
C PRO A 612 3.64 -27.80 -5.97
N ASN A 613 4.67 -27.32 -6.69
CA ASN A 613 5.91 -28.11 -6.94
C ASN A 613 7.12 -27.25 -7.34
N ASP A 614 7.90 -26.86 -6.34
CA ASP A 614 9.27 -27.30 -5.98
C ASP A 614 10.36 -27.74 -7.00
N GLY A 615 10.20 -27.59 -8.32
CA GLY A 615 11.26 -28.06 -9.24
C GLY A 615 11.40 -27.38 -10.60
N HIS A 616 10.46 -26.53 -10.99
CA HIS A 616 10.47 -25.85 -12.29
C HIS A 616 10.90 -24.37 -12.18
N PRO A 617 11.45 -23.79 -13.27
CA PRO A 617 11.84 -22.38 -13.29
C PRO A 617 10.68 -21.45 -12.90
N GLU A 618 10.99 -20.33 -12.25
CA GLU A 618 10.04 -19.47 -11.52
C GLU A 618 8.80 -19.00 -12.31
N TYR A 619 8.82 -19.05 -13.64
CA TYR A 619 7.70 -18.67 -14.50
C TYR A 619 6.56 -19.70 -14.62
N LEU A 620 6.71 -20.92 -14.07
CA LEU A 620 5.65 -21.95 -14.07
C LEU A 620 4.93 -22.14 -12.72
N ARG A 621 5.30 -21.39 -11.68
CA ARG A 621 4.81 -21.56 -10.27
C ARG A 621 3.33 -21.18 -10.01
N ARG A 622 2.44 -21.18 -11.01
CA ARG A 622 1.04 -20.69 -10.87
C ARG A 622 0.02 -21.46 -11.72
N LEU A 623 0.19 -22.77 -11.90
CA LEU A 623 -0.81 -23.57 -12.60
C LEU A 623 -1.94 -23.97 -11.63
N TRP A 624 -3.16 -23.56 -11.98
CA TRP A 624 -4.38 -24.06 -11.35
C TRP A 624 -4.85 -25.29 -12.11
N ILE A 625 -5.04 -26.40 -11.41
CA ILE A 625 -5.44 -27.66 -12.04
C ILE A 625 -6.93 -27.88 -11.87
N LEU A 626 -7.60 -28.08 -12.99
CA LEU A 626 -9.03 -28.35 -13.03
C LEU A 626 -9.27 -29.84 -12.78
N ASP A 627 -10.05 -30.15 -11.76
CA ASP A 627 -10.46 -31.50 -11.44
C ASP A 627 -11.84 -31.83 -12.02
N LYS A 628 -12.26 -33.10 -11.88
CA LYS A 628 -13.55 -33.58 -12.39
C LYS A 628 -14.71 -33.39 -11.41
N ARG A 629 -14.42 -33.05 -10.16
CA ARG A 629 -15.37 -32.93 -9.05
C ARG A 629 -14.93 -31.85 -8.08
N ASP A 630 -15.90 -31.35 -7.31
CA ASP A 630 -15.68 -30.35 -6.27
C ASP A 630 -15.74 -31.06 -4.91
N SER A 631 -14.82 -30.68 -4.02
CA SER A 631 -14.85 -31.10 -2.63
C SER A 631 -16.07 -30.53 -1.89
N PRO A 632 -16.69 -31.31 -0.98
CA PRO A 632 -17.74 -30.79 -0.09
C PRO A 632 -17.23 -29.76 0.93
N CYS A 633 -15.91 -29.66 1.12
CA CYS A 633 -15.27 -28.71 2.03
C CYS A 633 -15.06 -27.32 1.41
N ILE A 634 -15.30 -27.17 0.11
CA ILE A 634 -15.24 -25.89 -0.59
C ILE A 634 -16.47 -25.03 -0.25
N ASP A 635 -16.27 -23.76 0.08
CA ASP A 635 -17.29 -22.81 0.55
C ASP A 635 -18.11 -23.32 1.76
N ALA A 636 -17.53 -24.20 2.59
CA ALA A 636 -18.24 -24.88 3.67
C ALA A 636 -17.85 -24.40 5.09
N GLY A 637 -16.89 -23.48 5.23
CA GLY A 637 -16.45 -22.89 6.50
C GLY A 637 -17.37 -21.78 7.04
N ASP A 638 -17.06 -21.19 8.18
CA ASP A 638 -17.94 -20.29 8.94
C ASP A 638 -18.44 -19.11 8.08
N PRO A 639 -19.77 -18.95 7.91
CA PRO A 639 -20.36 -17.87 7.12
C PRO A 639 -20.11 -16.47 7.72
N LYS A 640 -19.63 -16.37 8.96
CA LYS A 640 -19.23 -15.09 9.56
C LYS A 640 -17.83 -14.66 9.13
N ILE A 641 -17.00 -15.57 8.63
CA ILE A 641 -15.64 -15.26 8.22
C ILE A 641 -15.66 -14.74 6.78
N ASN A 642 -15.08 -13.56 6.58
CA ASN A 642 -15.00 -12.93 5.27
C ASN A 642 -14.02 -13.70 4.37
N PRO A 643 -14.47 -14.26 3.23
CA PRO A 643 -13.63 -15.06 2.34
C PRO A 643 -12.72 -14.25 1.42
N ARG A 644 -12.46 -12.97 1.72
CA ARG A 644 -11.70 -12.04 0.85
C ARG A 644 -10.31 -12.52 0.46
N ASN A 645 -9.70 -13.41 1.25
CA ASN A 645 -8.37 -13.93 0.99
C ASN A 645 -8.37 -15.13 0.05
N GLU A 646 -9.54 -15.74 -0.21
CA GLU A 646 -9.66 -16.83 -1.18
C GLU A 646 -9.90 -16.28 -2.58
N LEU A 647 -9.10 -16.75 -3.54
CA LEU A 647 -9.24 -16.38 -4.93
C LEU A 647 -10.48 -17.07 -5.50
N VAL A 648 -11.63 -16.40 -5.47
CA VAL A 648 -12.93 -16.82 -6.04
C VAL A 648 -13.73 -17.77 -5.13
N THR A 649 -14.69 -17.20 -4.38
CA THR A 649 -15.73 -17.93 -3.64
C THR A 649 -17.11 -17.65 -4.21
N GLY A 650 -17.76 -18.71 -4.69
CA GLY A 650 -19.10 -18.71 -5.27
C GLY A 650 -20.21 -18.62 -4.22
N ALA A 651 -20.03 -19.21 -3.03
CA ALA A 651 -21.06 -19.19 -1.99
C ALA A 651 -20.83 -18.15 -0.87
N GLY A 652 -19.75 -17.36 -0.95
CA GLY A 652 -19.46 -16.29 0.02
C GLY A 652 -19.00 -16.78 1.40
N ARG A 653 -18.49 -18.02 1.49
CA ARG A 653 -17.93 -18.64 2.70
C ARG A 653 -16.50 -19.08 2.40
N ILE A 654 -15.66 -19.21 3.43
CA ILE A 654 -14.32 -19.78 3.24
C ILE A 654 -14.39 -21.30 3.05
N ASN A 655 -13.36 -21.89 2.44
CA ASN A 655 -13.10 -23.31 2.46
C ASN A 655 -12.72 -23.77 3.88
N MET A 656 -13.04 -25.02 4.22
CA MET A 656 -12.47 -25.66 5.41
C MET A 656 -11.03 -26.13 5.15
N GLY A 657 -10.24 -26.28 6.20
CA GLY A 657 -8.90 -26.87 6.18
C GLY A 657 -7.76 -25.86 6.20
N ALA A 658 -6.52 -26.36 6.12
CA ALA A 658 -5.27 -25.61 6.21
C ALA A 658 -5.19 -24.40 5.26
N TYR A 659 -5.76 -24.55 4.06
CA TYR A 659 -5.73 -23.53 3.01
C TYR A 659 -6.92 -22.57 3.06
N GLY A 660 -7.89 -22.81 3.95
CA GLY A 660 -9.07 -21.96 4.13
C GLY A 660 -8.68 -20.51 4.47
N ASN A 661 -9.35 -19.56 3.84
CA ASN A 661 -9.09 -18.13 3.92
C ASN A 661 -7.66 -17.72 3.50
N THR A 662 -7.07 -18.43 2.53
CA THR A 662 -5.77 -18.11 1.93
C THR A 662 -5.85 -17.98 0.40
N PRO A 663 -4.90 -17.30 -0.25
CA PRO A 663 -4.84 -17.22 -1.72
C PRO A 663 -4.65 -18.57 -2.43
N PHE A 664 -4.30 -19.62 -1.67
CA PHE A 664 -4.01 -20.97 -2.16
C PHE A 664 -5.23 -21.90 -2.02
N ALA A 665 -6.32 -21.42 -1.42
CA ALA A 665 -7.58 -22.15 -1.31
C ALA A 665 -8.09 -22.60 -2.69
N SER A 666 -8.65 -23.82 -2.75
CA SER A 666 -9.23 -24.36 -3.98
C SER A 666 -10.49 -23.58 -4.40
N ARG A 667 -10.65 -23.34 -5.71
CA ARG A 667 -11.67 -22.42 -6.22
C ARG A 667 -13.05 -23.06 -6.23
N SER A 668 -14.09 -22.25 -6.25
CA SER A 668 -15.45 -22.73 -6.49
C SER A 668 -16.11 -22.07 -7.70
N GLN A 669 -17.26 -22.61 -8.12
CA GLN A 669 -17.99 -22.13 -9.29
C GLN A 669 -18.44 -20.67 -9.12
N TRP A 670 -18.17 -19.85 -10.13
CA TRP A 670 -18.57 -18.45 -10.19
C TRP A 670 -20.09 -18.31 -10.14
N LEU A 671 -20.64 -17.92 -8.99
CA LEU A 671 -21.92 -17.24 -8.93
C LEU A 671 -21.61 -15.76 -9.10
N LEU A 672 -22.19 -15.16 -10.13
CA LEU A 672 -22.25 -13.71 -10.29
C LEU A 672 -22.71 -13.12 -8.95
N ARG A 673 -21.83 -12.42 -8.22
CA ARG A 673 -22.07 -11.93 -6.84
C ARG A 673 -23.35 -11.09 -6.65
N GLY A 674 -24.04 -10.70 -7.72
CA GLY A 674 -25.28 -9.93 -7.71
C GLY A 674 -26.51 -10.62 -8.31
N ASP A 675 -26.43 -11.91 -8.69
CA ASP A 675 -27.55 -12.70 -9.23
C ASP A 675 -28.26 -13.41 -8.07
N VAL A 676 -29.13 -12.68 -7.37
CA VAL A 676 -29.80 -13.13 -6.15
C VAL A 676 -31.00 -14.03 -6.48
N ASP A 677 -31.59 -13.88 -7.65
CA ASP A 677 -32.71 -14.71 -8.11
C ASP A 677 -32.27 -15.97 -8.87
N LYS A 678 -30.96 -16.13 -9.12
CA LYS A 678 -30.28 -17.26 -9.77
C LYS A 678 -30.69 -17.46 -11.23
N ASN A 679 -31.02 -16.39 -11.95
CA ASN A 679 -31.46 -16.44 -13.34
C ASN A 679 -30.29 -16.41 -14.36
N GLY A 680 -29.05 -16.28 -13.89
CA GLY A 680 -27.84 -16.21 -14.71
C GLY A 680 -27.49 -14.81 -15.21
N ARG A 681 -28.11 -13.75 -14.67
CA ARG A 681 -27.86 -12.34 -14.98
C ARG A 681 -27.77 -11.55 -13.67
N ILE A 682 -26.97 -10.49 -13.66
CA ILE A 682 -27.06 -9.47 -12.60
C ILE A 682 -27.89 -8.33 -13.18
N ASP A 683 -29.13 -8.18 -12.72
CA ASP A 683 -30.00 -7.08 -13.12
C ASP A 683 -30.86 -6.55 -11.97
N LEU A 684 -31.78 -5.64 -12.27
CA LEU A 684 -32.57 -4.94 -11.25
C LEU A 684 -33.58 -5.87 -10.54
N THR A 685 -33.81 -7.07 -11.07
CA THR A 685 -34.73 -8.07 -10.51
C THR A 685 -34.14 -8.72 -9.27
N ASP A 686 -32.82 -8.93 -9.26
CA ASP A 686 -32.05 -9.40 -8.10
C ASP A 686 -32.12 -8.44 -6.92
N TYR A 687 -32.03 -7.14 -7.22
CA TYR A 687 -32.16 -6.08 -6.23
C TYR A 687 -33.58 -6.01 -5.63
N ALA A 688 -34.61 -6.19 -6.46
CA ALA A 688 -35.99 -6.23 -6.00
C ALA A 688 -36.24 -7.43 -5.06
N ALA A 689 -35.68 -8.60 -5.36
CA ALA A 689 -35.80 -9.79 -4.53
C ALA A 689 -35.15 -9.64 -3.14
N VAL A 690 -33.99 -8.98 -3.06
CA VAL A 690 -33.35 -8.65 -1.77
C VAL A 690 -34.21 -7.67 -0.97
N THR A 691 -34.72 -6.63 -1.63
CA THR A 691 -35.49 -5.56 -0.97
C THR A 691 -36.84 -6.08 -0.46
N GLU A 692 -37.52 -6.94 -1.23
CA GLU A 692 -38.75 -7.60 -0.79
C GLU A 692 -38.53 -8.54 0.38
N ASN A 693 -37.42 -9.27 0.42
CA ASN A 693 -37.11 -10.14 1.55
C ASN A 693 -36.73 -9.32 2.78
N TRP A 694 -35.92 -8.28 2.64
CA TRP A 694 -35.53 -7.40 3.74
C TRP A 694 -36.74 -6.73 4.42
N LEU A 695 -37.73 -6.30 3.64
CA LEU A 695 -39.00 -5.77 4.17
C LEU A 695 -39.87 -6.81 4.89
N LYS A 696 -39.69 -8.12 4.61
CA LYS A 696 -40.44 -9.21 5.24
C LYS A 696 -39.83 -9.71 6.56
N VAL A 697 -38.54 -9.50 6.79
CA VAL A 697 -37.82 -10.08 7.96
C VAL A 697 -37.38 -9.06 9.01
N ALA A 698 -37.63 -7.76 8.84
CA ALA A 698 -37.22 -6.70 9.76
C ALA A 698 -38.13 -6.61 11.02
N PRO A 699 -37.66 -6.99 12.22
CA PRO A 699 -38.47 -6.94 13.45
C PRO A 699 -38.67 -5.52 14.00
N TRP A 700 -37.88 -4.54 13.54
CA TRP A 700 -37.90 -3.15 14.02
C TRP A 700 -39.00 -2.27 13.40
N LEU A 701 -39.77 -2.78 12.42
CA LEU A 701 -40.87 -1.99 11.83
C LEU A 701 -42.05 -1.78 12.79
N HIS A 702 -42.20 -2.61 13.82
CA HIS A 702 -43.22 -2.41 14.86
C HIS A 702 -42.89 -1.29 15.86
N GLU A 703 -41.63 -0.85 15.96
CA GLU A 703 -41.25 0.26 16.86
C GLU A 703 -41.46 1.65 16.22
N LEU A 704 -41.68 1.72 14.90
CA LEU A 704 -41.92 2.97 14.18
C LEU A 704 -43.41 3.34 14.03
N GLU A 705 -44.35 2.46 14.37
CA GLU A 705 -45.78 2.80 14.42
C GLU A 705 -46.12 3.79 15.55
N GLY A 706 -45.21 4.03 16.50
CA GLY A 706 -45.38 4.99 17.61
C GLY A 706 -44.90 6.41 17.33
N ALA A 707 -44.19 6.68 16.24
CA ALA A 707 -43.58 7.98 15.94
C ALA A 707 -44.14 8.53 14.62
N GLY A 708 -45.36 9.08 14.66
CA GLY A 708 -46.15 9.47 13.50
C GLY A 708 -45.51 10.47 12.51
N TYR A 709 -44.68 9.95 11.59
CA TYR A 709 -44.25 10.66 10.38
C TYR A 709 -44.21 9.72 9.17
N TYR A 710 -45.02 10.09 8.17
CA TYR A 710 -45.11 9.63 6.77
C TYR A 710 -45.57 8.20 6.47
N THR A 711 -46.86 8.09 6.15
CA THR A 711 -47.44 7.00 5.37
C THR A 711 -46.98 7.10 3.90
N PHE A 712 -46.15 6.17 3.45
CA PHE A 712 -46.03 5.87 2.02
C PHE A 712 -47.23 5.00 1.62
N GLN A 713 -48.29 5.62 1.09
CA GLN A 713 -49.30 4.86 0.34
C GLN A 713 -48.75 4.56 -1.05
N LEU A 714 -48.34 3.31 -1.26
CA LEU A 714 -48.26 2.71 -2.59
C LEU A 714 -49.69 2.53 -3.11
N ASN A 715 -50.17 3.50 -3.89
CA ASN A 715 -51.31 3.25 -4.76
C ASN A 715 -50.83 2.50 -6.01
N LYS A 716 -51.56 1.41 -6.28
CA LYS A 716 -51.35 0.32 -7.24
C LYS A 716 -50.84 0.72 -8.62
#